data_AF-A0A0M4E7X0-F1
#
_entry.id   AF-A0A0M4E7X0-F1
#
_cell.length_a   1.000
_cell.length_b   1.000
_cell.length_c   1.000
_cell.angle_alpha   90.00
_cell.angle_beta   90.00
_cell.angle_gamma   90.00
#
_symmetry.space_group_name_H-M   'P 1'
#
loop_
_entity.id
_entity.type
_entity.pdbx_description
1 polymer ?
#
loop_
_entity_poly.entity_id
_entity_poly.type
_entity_poly.pdbx_seq_one_letter_code
_entity_poly.pdbx_strand_id
1 'polypeptide(L)'
;HLFIFYSLRYMYKMSLAVSLRRALLVLLSGAIFILTVLYWNQGVIKTQAYSETQLRPYAQREHNQFPIPVEKSWTYKCMHDRCVRVSFNYKNTAESGKRVSFISCSMTCGDINIWPHPTIKSLVSAKTLRFSVEDVQLRLDTPHRAVRKQLKLAYDWFIKDLRQIQRLQFATQTAEAAAAAAAAAAASAPLSSEHTPPPPAPPAAAAESLFSNTFGASQRAGDLDGLKLKITVQESSEMEFNLDNNESYQLTTTFENRRLLAHITAHSYFGARHGLSTLQQLIWFDDEDRLLHTYASAMISDAPKFRYRGLMLDTSRHYFSIESIKRTIASMGLAKLNRFHWHITDAQSFPYISRHYPELAEHGAYSERETYTEQDVHEVVEFAKVYGVQVIMEIDAPAHAGNGWDWGPKRGLGELALCINQQPWSFYCGEPPCGQLNPKNNHTYLILQRLYEEFLQLTGPTDMFHLGGDEVNLDCWAQYFNDTDLRGLWCDFMRQSHARLKLANGNVSPKYVVVWSSALTNTKCLPNNQFVVQVWGGSTWQENYDLLDNGFNIIFSHVDAWYLDCGFGSWRATGEAACSPYRTWQNVYKHRPWERMHLDKRRRSQVLGGEACMWTEQVDENQLDNRLWPRVAALAERLWSDPNDEHDFDVVPPEVFRRISLFRNRLVELGVKAEALFPKYCAQNPGECI
;
A
#
# COMPACT_ATOMS: atom_id res chain seq x y z
N HIS A 1 -27.58 -87.38 -41.93
CA HIS A 1 -26.32 -86.72 -41.55
C HIS A 1 -26.25 -85.20 -41.79
N LEU A 2 -27.31 -84.50 -42.24
CA LEU A 2 -27.27 -83.03 -42.45
C LEU A 2 -28.00 -82.16 -41.40
N PHE A 3 -28.72 -82.76 -40.44
CA PHE A 3 -29.52 -82.01 -39.45
C PHE A 3 -28.83 -81.72 -38.11
N ILE A 4 -27.71 -82.38 -37.82
CA ILE A 4 -27.00 -82.24 -36.53
C ILE A 4 -26.00 -81.07 -36.55
N PHE A 5 -25.50 -80.67 -37.71
CA PHE A 5 -24.51 -79.58 -37.83
C PHE A 5 -25.08 -78.16 -37.75
N TYR A 6 -26.38 -77.97 -38.05
CA TYR A 6 -27.01 -76.64 -37.99
C TYR A 6 -27.43 -76.22 -36.57
N SER A 7 -27.81 -77.18 -35.72
CA SER A 7 -28.26 -76.89 -34.34
C SER A 7 -27.08 -76.54 -33.41
N LEU A 8 -25.92 -77.18 -33.57
CA LEU A 8 -24.72 -76.87 -32.78
C LEU A 8 -24.13 -75.48 -33.08
N ARG A 9 -24.20 -75.00 -34.33
CA ARG A 9 -23.70 -73.66 -34.70
C ARG A 9 -24.54 -72.52 -34.13
N TYR A 10 -25.84 -72.74 -33.92
CA TYR A 10 -26.74 -71.74 -33.35
C TYR A 10 -26.61 -71.66 -31.83
N MET A 11 -26.45 -72.81 -31.16
CA MET A 11 -26.22 -72.86 -29.71
C MET A 11 -24.85 -72.27 -29.31
N TYR A 12 -23.79 -72.49 -30.11
CA TYR A 12 -22.48 -71.90 -29.83
C TYR A 12 -22.47 -70.37 -30.01
N LYS A 13 -23.20 -69.84 -31.01
CA LYS A 13 -23.32 -68.38 -31.23
C LYS A 13 -24.12 -67.68 -30.12
N MET A 14 -25.18 -68.29 -29.60
CA MET A 14 -25.92 -67.73 -28.45
C MET A 14 -25.13 -67.83 -27.15
N SER A 15 -24.41 -68.92 -26.91
CA SER A 15 -23.55 -69.07 -25.72
C SER A 15 -22.41 -68.03 -25.70
N LEU A 16 -21.76 -67.79 -26.85
CA LEU A 16 -20.69 -66.80 -26.97
C LEU A 16 -21.22 -65.36 -26.77
N ALA A 17 -22.40 -65.04 -27.33
CA ALA A 17 -23.01 -63.72 -27.17
C ALA A 17 -23.46 -63.43 -25.73
N VAL A 18 -23.95 -64.45 -25.01
CA VAL A 18 -24.31 -64.33 -23.59
C VAL A 18 -23.06 -64.22 -22.72
N SER A 19 -21.99 -64.96 -23.04
CA SER A 19 -20.70 -64.86 -22.35
C SER A 19 -20.03 -63.51 -22.58
N LEU A 20 -20.11 -62.96 -23.79
CA LEU A 20 -19.57 -61.63 -24.11
C LEU A 20 -20.36 -60.51 -23.42
N ARG A 21 -21.70 -60.61 -23.36
CA ARG A 21 -22.53 -59.68 -22.60
C ARG A 21 -22.25 -59.72 -21.11
N ARG A 22 -22.02 -60.91 -20.54
CA ARG A 22 -21.62 -61.05 -19.13
C ARG A 22 -20.22 -60.48 -18.89
N ALA A 23 -19.26 -60.72 -19.77
CA ALA A 23 -17.93 -60.14 -19.67
C ALA A 23 -17.96 -58.59 -19.79
N LEU A 24 -18.74 -58.06 -20.72
CA LEU A 24 -18.93 -56.61 -20.88
C LEU A 24 -19.66 -55.98 -19.70
N LEU A 25 -20.66 -56.64 -19.12
CA LEU A 25 -21.32 -56.18 -17.89
C LEU A 25 -20.38 -56.20 -16.70
N VAL A 26 -19.52 -57.22 -16.57
CA VAL A 26 -18.49 -57.29 -15.52
C VAL A 26 -17.46 -56.17 -15.70
N LEU A 27 -16.99 -55.93 -16.93
CA LEU A 27 -16.08 -54.82 -17.24
C LEU A 27 -16.73 -53.45 -17.00
N LEU A 28 -18.01 -53.28 -17.37
CA LEU A 28 -18.75 -52.05 -17.11
C LEU A 28 -18.96 -51.84 -15.60
N SER A 29 -19.29 -52.89 -14.85
CA SER A 29 -19.40 -52.81 -13.39
C SER A 29 -18.04 -52.56 -12.72
N GLY A 30 -16.95 -53.09 -13.27
CA GLY A 30 -15.58 -52.80 -12.83
C GLY A 30 -15.18 -51.35 -13.14
N ALA A 31 -15.54 -50.82 -14.31
CA ALA A 31 -15.29 -49.44 -14.68
C ALA A 31 -16.13 -48.46 -13.84
N ILE A 32 -17.40 -48.78 -13.59
CA ILE A 32 -18.27 -48.02 -12.67
C ILE A 32 -17.70 -48.09 -11.26
N PHE A 33 -17.26 -49.26 -10.80
CA PHE A 33 -16.64 -49.42 -9.48
C PHE A 33 -15.36 -48.58 -9.35
N ILE A 34 -14.47 -48.62 -10.36
CA ILE A 34 -13.26 -47.79 -10.42
C ILE A 34 -13.63 -46.30 -10.45
N LEU A 35 -14.62 -45.89 -11.24
CA LEU A 35 -15.11 -44.50 -11.27
C LEU A 35 -15.72 -44.07 -9.93
N THR A 36 -16.48 -44.93 -9.26
CA THR A 36 -17.01 -44.66 -7.91
C THR A 36 -15.91 -44.65 -6.86
N VAL A 37 -14.89 -45.49 -6.97
CA VAL A 37 -13.72 -45.48 -6.08
C VAL A 37 -12.88 -44.22 -6.33
N LEU A 38 -12.68 -43.79 -7.58
CA LEU A 38 -12.02 -42.54 -7.93
C LEU A 38 -12.83 -41.33 -7.47
N TYR A 39 -14.16 -41.35 -7.62
CA TYR A 39 -15.07 -40.31 -7.16
C TYR A 39 -15.12 -40.24 -5.62
N TRP A 40 -15.12 -41.37 -4.92
CA TRP A 40 -14.98 -41.41 -3.46
C TRP A 40 -13.56 -41.08 -2.97
N ASN A 41 -12.51 -41.36 -3.76
CA ASN A 41 -11.16 -40.88 -3.47
C ASN A 41 -11.00 -39.38 -3.75
N GLN A 42 -11.83 -38.78 -4.61
CA GLN A 42 -11.96 -37.32 -4.73
C GLN A 42 -12.76 -36.72 -3.56
N GLY A 43 -13.56 -37.53 -2.87
CA GLY A 43 -14.35 -37.18 -1.70
C GLY A 43 -13.62 -37.31 -0.36
N VAL A 44 -12.29 -37.16 -0.32
CA VAL A 44 -11.54 -36.86 0.92
C VAL A 44 -10.33 -35.97 0.56
N ILE A 45 -10.57 -34.81 -0.05
CA ILE A 45 -9.71 -33.66 0.25
C ILE A 45 -10.09 -33.29 1.68
N LYS A 46 -9.35 -33.88 2.64
CA LYS A 46 -9.31 -33.37 4.00
C LYS A 46 -9.14 -31.85 3.88
N THR A 47 -10.08 -31.11 4.44
CA THR A 47 -9.79 -29.81 5.04
C THR A 47 -8.64 -30.05 6.02
N GLN A 48 -7.42 -29.99 5.49
CA GLN A 48 -6.24 -29.82 6.30
C GLN A 48 -6.51 -28.49 6.99
N ALA A 49 -6.78 -28.56 8.29
CA ALA A 49 -6.55 -27.46 9.19
C ALA A 49 -5.23 -26.83 8.74
N TYR A 50 -5.31 -25.60 8.25
CA TYR A 50 -4.17 -24.83 7.79
C TYR A 50 -3.18 -24.82 8.96
N SER A 51 -2.15 -25.65 8.85
CA SER A 51 -1.02 -25.61 9.77
C SER A 51 -0.33 -24.29 9.48
N GLU A 52 -0.41 -23.36 10.41
CA GLU A 52 0.20 -22.01 10.47
C GLU A 52 1.75 -21.98 10.32
N THR A 53 2.37 -22.97 9.67
CA THR A 53 3.82 -23.22 9.75
C THR A 53 4.52 -23.44 8.40
N GLN A 54 3.93 -23.01 7.29
CA GLN A 54 4.65 -22.93 6.01
C GLN A 54 4.61 -21.54 5.36
N LEU A 55 4.84 -20.50 6.17
CA LEU A 55 5.57 -19.33 5.68
C LEU A 55 7.05 -19.73 5.55
N ARG A 56 7.44 -20.35 4.43
CA ARG A 56 8.85 -20.38 4.07
C ARG A 56 9.23 -18.98 3.59
N PRO A 57 10.21 -18.30 4.22
CA PRO A 57 10.75 -17.10 3.65
C PRO A 57 11.46 -17.53 2.36
N TYR A 58 11.03 -17.01 1.23
CA TYR A 58 11.91 -16.86 0.09
C TYR A 58 12.97 -15.85 0.52
N ALA A 59 13.94 -16.31 1.30
CA ALA A 59 15.14 -15.58 1.59
C ALA A 59 15.92 -15.52 0.27
N GLN A 60 15.57 -14.53 -0.56
CA GLN A 60 16.57 -13.95 -1.44
C GLN A 60 17.79 -13.71 -0.56
N ARG A 61 18.89 -14.38 -0.90
CA ARG A 61 20.23 -13.96 -0.49
C ARG A 61 20.43 -12.56 -1.06
N GLU A 62 19.82 -11.55 -0.46
CA GLU A 62 20.20 -10.17 -0.70
C GLU A 62 21.63 -10.05 -0.18
N HIS A 63 22.53 -9.70 -1.09
CA HIS A 63 23.86 -9.28 -0.71
C HIS A 63 23.71 -8.12 0.28
N ASN A 64 23.93 -8.46 1.54
CA ASN A 64 24.30 -7.61 2.65
C ASN A 64 25.16 -6.43 2.14
N GLN A 65 24.52 -5.33 1.77
CA GLN A 65 25.10 -4.03 1.45
C GLN A 65 24.15 -2.98 2.03
N PHE A 66 24.70 -1.89 2.58
CA PHE A 66 23.86 -0.75 2.95
C PHE A 66 23.15 -0.24 1.68
N PRO A 67 21.80 -0.20 1.58
CA PRO A 67 21.07 0.47 0.51
C PRO A 67 21.53 1.91 0.28
N ILE A 68 22.07 2.57 1.31
CA ILE A 68 22.79 3.83 1.18
C ILE A 68 24.25 3.64 1.65
N PRO A 69 25.23 3.65 0.73
CA PRO A 69 26.64 3.48 1.10
C PRO A 69 27.15 4.55 2.08
N VAL A 70 27.91 4.11 3.09
CA VAL A 70 28.54 4.93 4.13
C VAL A 70 29.60 5.87 3.52
N GLU A 71 29.60 7.13 3.94
CA GLU A 71 30.44 8.19 3.38
C GLU A 71 31.73 8.42 4.21
N LYS A 72 32.55 7.38 4.36
CA LYS A 72 33.68 7.41 5.31
C LYS A 72 34.75 8.46 5.00
N SER A 73 34.93 8.85 3.74
CA SER A 73 35.93 9.85 3.33
C SER A 73 35.50 11.30 3.54
N TRP A 74 34.27 11.52 4.03
CA TRP A 74 33.67 12.85 4.15
C TRP A 74 33.17 13.10 5.57
N THR A 75 33.21 14.37 5.98
CA THR A 75 32.54 14.92 7.16
C THR A 75 31.74 16.14 6.75
N TYR A 76 30.82 16.58 7.59
CA TYR A 76 29.93 17.70 7.32
C TYR A 76 30.06 18.79 8.36
N LYS A 77 30.03 20.05 7.90
CA LYS A 77 29.98 21.24 8.75
C LYS A 77 28.70 22.01 8.48
N CYS A 78 28.00 22.41 9.54
CA CYS A 78 26.86 23.30 9.41
C CYS A 78 27.36 24.74 9.19
N MET A 79 27.04 25.33 8.04
CA MET A 79 27.41 26.70 7.68
C MET A 79 26.20 27.40 7.05
N HIS A 80 25.67 28.43 7.71
CA HIS A 80 24.48 29.16 7.28
C HIS A 80 23.31 28.21 6.98
N ASP A 81 22.96 27.36 7.97
CA ASP A 81 21.86 26.38 7.89
C ASP A 81 21.98 25.34 6.76
N ARG A 82 23.19 25.17 6.21
CA ARG A 82 23.50 24.17 5.18
C ARG A 82 24.62 23.25 5.60
N CYS A 83 24.49 21.99 5.23
CA CYS A 83 25.52 20.97 5.44
C CYS A 83 26.56 21.02 4.34
N VAL A 84 27.73 21.59 4.64
CA VAL A 84 28.86 21.69 3.73
C VAL A 84 29.76 20.48 3.89
N ARG A 85 29.97 19.73 2.80
CA ARG A 85 30.81 18.54 2.77
C ARG A 85 32.29 18.91 2.76
N VAL A 86 33.09 18.26 3.60
CA VAL A 86 34.53 18.47 3.74
C VAL A 86 35.25 17.12 3.76
N SER A 87 36.45 17.04 3.18
CA SER A 87 37.30 15.85 3.25
C SER A 87 37.58 15.46 4.71
N PHE A 88 37.51 14.17 5.01
CA PHE A 88 37.82 13.64 6.33
C PHE A 88 38.93 12.58 6.26
N ASN A 89 39.91 12.70 7.15
CA ASN A 89 41.04 11.78 7.22
C ASN A 89 41.21 11.23 8.64
N TYR A 90 40.88 9.96 8.83
CA TYR A 90 41.02 9.25 10.10
C TYR A 90 42.46 9.20 10.64
N LYS A 91 43.48 9.46 9.82
CA LYS A 91 44.88 9.48 10.27
C LYS A 91 45.27 10.79 10.98
N ASN A 92 44.46 11.84 10.87
CA ASN A 92 44.76 13.16 11.43
C ASN A 92 43.56 13.71 12.22
N THR A 93 43.07 12.93 13.19
CA THR A 93 41.88 13.27 14.02
C THR A 93 42.11 14.45 14.96
N ALA A 94 43.36 14.73 15.33
CA ALA A 94 43.71 15.86 16.19
C ALA A 94 43.35 17.23 15.57
N GLU A 95 43.45 17.36 14.23
CA GLU A 95 43.07 18.58 13.51
C GLU A 95 41.64 18.55 12.95
N SER A 96 41.10 17.36 12.63
CA SER A 96 39.83 17.22 11.92
C SER A 96 38.60 17.03 12.82
N GLY A 97 38.80 16.76 14.12
CA GLY A 97 37.72 16.51 15.07
C GLY A 97 36.99 15.19 14.81
N LYS A 98 35.82 15.01 15.44
CA LYS A 98 34.95 13.85 15.21
C LYS A 98 34.20 14.01 13.88
N ARG A 99 34.13 12.94 13.08
CA ARG A 99 33.34 12.92 11.85
C ARG A 99 31.85 13.14 12.16
N VAL A 100 31.20 13.96 11.34
CA VAL A 100 29.76 14.16 11.35
C VAL A 100 29.21 13.60 10.06
N SER A 101 28.29 12.63 10.16
CA SER A 101 27.61 12.04 9.01
C SER A 101 26.68 13.04 8.33
N PHE A 102 26.38 12.82 7.04
CA PHE A 102 25.44 13.68 6.30
C PHE A 102 24.08 13.77 6.99
N ILE A 103 23.55 12.62 7.45
CA ILE A 103 22.24 12.58 8.11
C ILE A 103 22.28 13.31 9.45
N SER A 104 23.33 13.14 10.27
CA SER A 104 23.47 13.88 11.53
C SER A 104 23.56 15.38 11.30
N CYS A 105 24.37 15.83 10.34
CA CYS A 105 24.39 17.24 9.97
C CYS A 105 23.01 17.71 9.52
N SER A 106 22.36 16.96 8.63
CA SER A 106 21.05 17.31 8.09
C SER A 106 20.00 17.43 9.19
N MET A 107 20.01 16.55 10.18
CA MET A 107 19.05 16.65 11.29
C MET A 107 19.37 17.82 12.23
N THR A 108 20.63 18.23 12.39
CA THR A 108 21.00 19.27 13.38
C THR A 108 21.28 20.66 12.81
N CYS A 109 21.30 20.82 11.48
CA CYS A 109 21.65 22.06 10.81
C CYS A 109 20.43 22.73 10.17
N GLY A 110 20.13 23.97 10.57
CA GLY A 110 18.96 24.72 10.11
C GLY A 110 17.64 24.19 10.65
N ASP A 111 16.57 24.42 9.88
CA ASP A 111 15.22 24.01 10.25
C ASP A 111 15.05 22.49 10.29
N ILE A 112 14.02 22.06 11.02
CA ILE A 112 13.66 20.65 11.19
C ILE A 112 13.40 19.97 9.84
N ASN A 113 14.02 18.80 9.65
CA ASN A 113 13.98 18.06 8.39
C ASN A 113 13.05 16.85 8.43
N ILE A 114 11.76 17.09 8.68
CA ILE A 114 10.73 16.06 8.67
C ILE A 114 9.70 16.30 7.58
N TRP A 115 8.94 15.25 7.26
CA TRP A 115 7.98 15.22 6.17
C TRP A 115 6.70 14.44 6.54
N PRO A 116 5.49 15.00 6.38
CA PRO A 116 5.22 16.41 6.12
C PRO A 116 5.72 17.33 7.23
N HIS A 117 5.99 18.60 6.90
CA HIS A 117 6.34 19.62 7.86
C HIS A 117 5.16 19.94 8.82
N PRO A 118 5.36 20.02 10.14
CA PRO A 118 4.27 20.31 11.08
C PRO A 118 3.58 21.66 10.82
N THR A 119 2.28 21.75 11.09
CA THR A 119 1.45 22.93 10.77
C THR A 119 1.34 23.97 11.87
N ILE A 120 1.51 23.59 13.13
CA ILE A 120 1.21 24.48 14.27
C ILE A 120 2.49 24.96 14.96
N LYS A 121 3.34 24.02 15.40
CA LYS A 121 4.58 24.34 16.10
C LYS A 121 5.61 23.24 15.92
N SER A 122 6.86 23.62 15.68
CA SER A 122 8.00 22.70 15.65
C SER A 122 9.24 23.38 16.26
N LEU A 123 9.69 22.89 17.41
CA LEU A 123 10.93 23.33 18.05
C LEU A 123 11.76 22.10 18.42
N VAL A 124 13.06 22.14 18.13
CA VAL A 124 14.02 21.09 18.51
C VAL A 124 15.28 21.72 19.09
N SER A 125 15.93 21.04 20.02
CA SER A 125 17.19 21.50 20.62
C SER A 125 18.39 21.15 19.74
N ALA A 126 19.44 21.98 19.75
CA ALA A 126 20.72 21.63 19.12
C ALA A 126 21.42 20.41 19.76
N LYS A 127 21.13 20.11 21.03
CA LYS A 127 21.69 18.95 21.73
C LYS A 127 21.03 17.66 21.25
N THR A 128 21.84 16.69 20.86
CA THR A 128 21.42 15.34 20.48
C THR A 128 21.82 14.31 21.54
N LEU A 129 21.17 13.15 21.51
CA LEU A 129 21.37 12.04 22.45
C LEU A 129 21.47 10.73 21.68
N ARG A 130 22.45 9.91 22.07
CA ARG A 130 22.72 8.59 21.49
C ARG A 130 22.06 7.49 22.31
N PHE A 131 21.47 6.51 21.66
CA PHE A 131 20.79 5.40 22.33
C PHE A 131 20.71 4.16 21.43
N SER A 132 20.41 3.01 22.04
CA SER A 132 20.08 1.79 21.29
C SER A 132 18.58 1.57 21.25
N VAL A 133 18.08 0.88 20.22
CA VAL A 133 16.64 0.58 20.11
C VAL A 133 16.11 -0.24 21.29
N GLU A 134 16.98 -1.04 21.92
CA GLU A 134 16.67 -1.83 23.12
C GLU A 134 16.37 -0.97 24.35
N ASP A 135 16.77 0.31 24.35
CA ASP A 135 16.51 1.25 25.45
C ASP A 135 15.09 1.85 25.38
N VAL A 136 14.34 1.60 24.30
CA VAL A 136 13.00 2.15 24.08
C VAL A 136 11.93 1.34 24.81
N GLN A 137 11.20 1.98 25.72
CA GLN A 137 10.15 1.37 26.52
C GLN A 137 8.81 2.08 26.32
N LEU A 138 7.78 1.33 25.96
CA LEU A 138 6.41 1.85 25.77
C LEU A 138 5.66 1.98 27.10
N ARG A 139 4.96 3.09 27.27
CA ARG A 139 3.88 3.27 28.25
C ARG A 139 2.64 3.85 27.57
N LEU A 140 1.56 3.08 27.55
CA LEU A 140 0.26 3.53 27.06
C LEU A 140 -0.63 4.00 28.21
N ASP A 141 -1.19 5.20 28.05
CA ASP A 141 -2.10 5.84 29.00
C ASP A 141 -3.43 6.15 28.29
N THR A 142 -4.28 5.14 28.25
CA THR A 142 -5.62 5.22 27.67
C THR A 142 -6.58 4.30 28.45
N PRO A 143 -7.80 4.77 28.76
CA PRO A 143 -8.83 3.92 29.34
C PRO A 143 -9.42 2.93 28.31
N HIS A 144 -9.18 3.16 27.02
CA HIS A 144 -9.85 2.46 25.92
C HIS A 144 -9.07 1.22 25.48
N ARG A 145 -9.65 0.03 25.64
CA ARG A 145 -8.98 -1.26 25.34
C ARG A 145 -8.64 -1.40 23.86
N ALA A 146 -9.53 -0.97 22.96
CA ALA A 146 -9.33 -1.07 21.51
C ALA A 146 -8.16 -0.19 21.05
N VAL A 147 -8.15 1.08 21.46
CA VAL A 147 -7.05 2.03 21.23
C VAL A 147 -5.73 1.47 21.78
N ARG A 148 -5.73 0.91 23.00
CA ARG A 148 -4.53 0.30 23.58
C ARG A 148 -3.97 -0.85 22.74
N LYS A 149 -4.85 -1.74 22.26
CA LYS A 149 -4.45 -2.87 21.40
C LYS A 149 -3.82 -2.35 20.11
N GLN A 150 -4.47 -1.38 19.46
CA GLN A 150 -3.99 -0.86 18.19
C GLN A 150 -2.68 -0.07 18.32
N LEU A 151 -2.54 0.78 19.36
CA LEU A 151 -1.29 1.50 19.62
C LEU A 151 -0.12 0.55 19.92
N LYS A 152 -0.39 -0.61 20.53
CA LYS A 152 0.64 -1.63 20.71
C LYS A 152 1.13 -2.19 19.38
N LEU A 153 0.22 -2.51 18.46
CA LEU A 153 0.58 -2.96 17.11
C LEU A 153 1.39 -1.88 16.38
N ALA A 154 0.95 -0.62 16.43
CA ALA A 154 1.68 0.50 15.83
C ALA A 154 3.08 0.67 16.44
N TYR A 155 3.23 0.49 17.76
CA TYR A 155 4.53 0.52 18.43
C TYR A 155 5.43 -0.64 18.00
N ASP A 156 4.90 -1.85 17.86
CA ASP A 156 5.69 -3.01 17.45
C ASP A 156 6.28 -2.80 16.05
N TRP A 157 5.51 -2.21 15.12
CA TRP A 157 6.01 -1.79 13.81
C TRP A 157 6.99 -0.63 13.88
N PHE A 158 6.74 0.38 14.71
CA PHE A 158 7.71 1.47 14.96
C PHE A 158 9.08 0.93 15.40
N ILE A 159 9.11 -0.06 16.32
CA ILE A 159 10.35 -0.69 16.76
C ILE A 159 10.98 -1.53 15.64
N LYS A 160 10.18 -2.24 14.83
CA LYS A 160 10.68 -2.98 13.67
C LYS A 160 11.37 -2.05 12.67
N ASP A 161 10.76 -0.92 12.36
CA ASP A 161 11.30 0.10 11.47
C ASP A 161 12.60 0.71 12.05
N LEU A 162 12.63 1.03 13.35
CA LEU A 162 13.85 1.53 13.99
C LEU A 162 15.00 0.51 13.95
N ARG A 163 14.70 -0.78 14.12
CA ARG A 163 15.70 -1.86 13.97
C ARG A 163 16.21 -1.95 12.54
N GLN A 164 15.33 -1.78 11.55
CA GLN A 164 15.70 -1.78 10.14
C GLN A 164 16.59 -0.58 9.81
N ILE A 165 16.24 0.63 10.29
CA ILE A 165 17.05 1.84 10.18
C ILE A 165 18.42 1.65 10.86
N GLN A 166 18.46 1.06 12.05
CA GLN A 166 19.69 0.80 12.79
C GLN A 166 20.57 -0.28 12.12
N ARG A 167 19.99 -1.17 11.31
CA ARG A 167 20.69 -2.34 10.76
C ARG A 167 20.22 -2.77 9.37
N LEU A 168 20.92 -2.18 8.41
CA LEU A 168 21.33 -2.89 7.22
C LEU A 168 22.46 -3.84 7.64
N GLN A 169 22.10 -5.13 7.68
CA GLN A 169 22.81 -6.36 8.05
C GLN A 169 22.74 -6.84 9.51
N PHE A 170 22.11 -8.01 9.68
CA PHE A 170 22.61 -9.06 10.56
C PHE A 170 23.13 -10.22 9.70
N ALA A 171 24.38 -10.15 9.25
CA ALA A 171 25.26 -11.32 9.01
C ALA A 171 26.59 -10.88 8.39
N THR A 172 27.50 -10.30 9.17
CA THR A 172 28.93 -10.27 8.79
C THR A 172 29.88 -10.11 9.96
N GLN A 173 29.48 -9.68 11.17
CA GLN A 173 30.44 -9.67 12.29
C GLN A 173 30.71 -11.04 12.90
N THR A 174 29.75 -11.97 12.91
CA THR A 174 30.01 -13.35 13.32
C THR A 174 30.78 -14.13 12.25
N ALA A 175 30.54 -13.86 10.97
CA ALA A 175 31.22 -14.55 9.87
C ALA A 175 32.64 -14.01 9.62
N GLU A 176 32.88 -12.70 9.68
CA GLU A 176 34.23 -12.13 9.55
C GLU A 176 35.06 -12.36 10.80
N ALA A 177 34.48 -12.29 12.01
CA ALA A 177 35.20 -12.64 13.22
C ALA A 177 35.47 -14.15 13.31
N ALA A 178 34.53 -15.01 12.88
CA ALA A 178 34.76 -16.45 12.79
C ALA A 178 35.73 -16.82 11.67
N ALA A 179 35.71 -16.13 10.53
CA ALA A 179 36.65 -16.35 9.43
C ALA A 179 38.05 -15.82 9.78
N ALA A 180 38.16 -14.69 10.49
CA ALA A 180 39.43 -14.19 11.01
C ALA A 180 39.99 -15.10 12.11
N ALA A 181 39.14 -15.62 12.99
CA ALA A 181 39.53 -16.61 14.00
C ALA A 181 39.93 -17.96 13.37
N ALA A 182 39.21 -18.41 12.34
CA ALA A 182 39.53 -19.63 11.60
C ALA A 182 40.80 -19.48 10.77
N ALA A 183 41.05 -18.32 10.17
CA ALA A 183 42.28 -18.02 9.43
C ALA A 183 43.50 -17.93 10.37
N ALA A 184 43.34 -17.36 11.57
CA ALA A 184 44.37 -17.34 12.60
C ALA A 184 44.65 -18.75 13.16
N ALA A 185 43.62 -19.59 13.32
CA ALA A 185 43.78 -20.99 13.71
C ALA A 185 44.43 -21.85 12.61
N ALA A 186 44.12 -21.61 11.33
CA ALA A 186 44.74 -22.30 10.20
C ALA A 186 46.21 -21.90 9.97
N ALA A 187 46.58 -20.65 10.31
CA ALA A 187 47.96 -20.15 10.19
C ALA A 187 48.90 -20.66 11.30
N SER A 188 48.39 -21.37 12.33
CA SER A 188 49.16 -21.83 13.49
C SER A 188 49.27 -23.37 13.61
N ALA A 189 48.76 -24.13 12.64
CA ALA A 189 48.83 -25.59 12.65
C ALA A 189 50.05 -26.12 11.85
N PRO A 190 50.96 -26.91 12.45
CA PRO A 190 52.06 -27.52 11.73
C PRO A 190 51.60 -28.73 10.91
N LEU A 191 52.11 -28.84 9.68
CA LEU A 191 51.93 -29.97 8.78
C LEU A 191 52.47 -31.27 9.41
N SER A 192 51.59 -32.20 9.73
CA SER A 192 51.93 -33.62 9.81
C SER A 192 50.76 -34.48 9.33
N SER A 193 51.10 -35.46 8.51
CA SER A 193 50.24 -36.50 7.97
C SER A 193 49.98 -37.58 9.01
N GLU A 194 48.73 -37.95 9.26
CA GLU A 194 48.28 -39.35 9.30
C GLU A 194 46.77 -39.49 9.56
N HIS A 195 46.21 -40.55 8.98
CA HIS A 195 44.82 -40.99 9.03
C HIS A 195 44.32 -41.35 10.44
N THR A 196 43.19 -40.80 10.88
CA THR A 196 42.18 -41.48 11.73
C THR A 196 40.81 -40.76 11.64
N PRO A 197 39.66 -41.46 11.71
CA PRO A 197 38.34 -40.83 11.63
C PRO A 197 37.88 -40.28 13.01
N PRO A 198 37.11 -39.17 13.07
CA PRO A 198 36.71 -38.58 14.36
C PRO A 198 35.47 -39.28 14.98
N PRO A 199 35.33 -39.22 16.33
CA PRO A 199 34.24 -39.85 17.09
C PRO A 199 32.96 -38.98 17.11
N PRO A 200 31.80 -39.50 17.56
CA PRO A 200 30.52 -38.77 17.50
C PRO A 200 30.45 -37.65 18.54
N ALA A 201 29.77 -36.56 18.17
CA ALA A 201 29.67 -35.31 18.96
C ALA A 201 28.93 -35.50 20.30
N PRO A 202 29.33 -34.77 21.37
CA PRO A 202 28.65 -34.79 22.67
C PRO A 202 27.45 -33.81 22.73
N PRO A 203 26.51 -33.98 23.68
CA PRO A 203 25.22 -33.30 23.66
C PRO A 203 25.26 -31.86 24.22
N ALA A 204 24.26 -31.08 23.81
CA ALA A 204 24.09 -29.63 23.89
C ALA A 204 24.04 -28.96 25.28
N ALA A 205 24.55 -29.57 26.35
CA ALA A 205 24.42 -29.04 27.72
C ALA A 205 25.62 -28.19 28.20
N ALA A 206 26.72 -28.12 27.44
CA ALA A 206 27.90 -27.31 27.81
C ALA A 206 27.86 -25.86 27.25
N ALA A 207 26.84 -25.51 26.47
CA ALA A 207 26.73 -24.18 25.85
C ALA A 207 26.12 -23.12 26.79
N GLU A 208 25.47 -23.48 27.89
CA GLU A 208 24.78 -22.49 28.74
C GLU A 208 25.65 -21.90 29.86
N SER A 209 26.79 -22.49 30.22
CA SER A 209 27.61 -22.01 31.36
C SER A 209 28.79 -21.10 30.99
N LEU A 210 29.06 -20.89 29.69
CA LEU A 210 30.14 -19.99 29.21
C LEU A 210 29.65 -18.56 28.91
N PHE A 211 28.35 -18.28 29.03
CA PHE A 211 27.76 -16.97 28.72
C PHE A 211 27.64 -16.01 29.92
N SER A 212 28.01 -16.42 31.14
CA SER A 212 27.78 -15.60 32.33
C SER A 212 29.01 -14.85 32.87
N ASN A 213 30.26 -15.23 32.52
CA ASN A 213 31.43 -14.79 33.31
C ASN A 213 32.57 -14.10 32.55
N THR A 214 32.34 -13.57 31.35
CA THR A 214 33.33 -12.74 30.62
C THR A 214 32.85 -11.34 30.24
N PHE A 215 31.62 -10.97 30.58
CA PHE A 215 31.16 -9.58 30.50
C PHE A 215 31.43 -8.84 31.82
N GLY A 216 32.70 -8.53 32.06
CA GLY A 216 33.04 -7.43 32.96
C GLY A 216 32.44 -6.13 32.39
N ALA A 217 31.50 -5.54 33.14
CA ALA A 217 30.96 -4.18 33.00
C ALA A 217 31.15 -3.52 31.61
N SER A 218 30.37 -3.92 30.62
CA SER A 218 30.22 -3.15 29.38
C SER A 218 29.60 -1.80 29.74
N GLN A 219 30.39 -0.71 29.64
CA GLN A 219 29.84 0.65 29.59
C GLN A 219 28.76 0.66 28.51
N ARG A 220 27.51 0.94 28.88
CA ARG A 220 26.42 1.10 27.91
C ARG A 220 26.83 2.18 26.91
N ALA A 221 26.95 1.79 25.64
CA ALA A 221 27.31 2.69 24.55
C ALA A 221 26.11 3.60 24.24
N GLY A 222 25.95 4.71 24.96
CA GLY A 222 24.86 5.66 24.77
C GLY A 222 24.79 6.76 25.83
N ASP A 223 24.13 7.86 25.50
CA ASP A 223 23.84 8.96 26.42
C ASP A 223 22.62 8.66 27.31
N LEU A 224 21.79 7.70 26.88
CA LEU A 224 20.57 7.29 27.56
C LEU A 224 20.73 5.97 28.33
N ASP A 225 20.19 5.94 29.54
CA ASP A 225 19.96 4.71 30.31
C ASP A 225 18.57 4.11 30.01
N GLY A 226 17.72 4.88 29.32
CA GLY A 226 16.38 4.48 28.86
C GLY A 226 15.64 5.61 28.15
N LEU A 227 14.91 5.28 27.08
CA LEU A 227 13.96 6.16 26.39
C LEU A 227 12.55 5.66 26.67
N LYS A 228 11.78 6.43 27.44
CA LYS A 228 10.39 6.11 27.72
C LYS A 228 9.47 6.80 26.72
N LEU A 229 8.81 6.03 25.89
CA LEU A 229 7.75 6.50 25.00
C LEU A 229 6.41 6.41 25.74
N LYS A 230 5.88 7.55 26.19
CA LYS A 230 4.55 7.65 26.77
C LYS A 230 3.58 8.11 25.67
N ILE A 231 2.49 7.37 25.46
CA ILE A 231 1.40 7.77 24.55
C ILE A 231 0.12 7.90 25.37
N THR A 232 -0.52 9.07 25.34
CA THR A 232 -1.76 9.37 26.05
C THR A 232 -2.89 9.64 25.06
N VAL A 233 -3.96 8.84 25.16
CA VAL A 233 -5.21 9.01 24.41
C VAL A 233 -6.37 8.80 25.38
N GLN A 234 -6.95 9.88 25.89
CA GLN A 234 -7.99 9.80 26.93
C GLN A 234 -9.40 10.04 26.39
N GLU A 235 -9.52 10.84 25.33
CA GLU A 235 -10.82 11.40 24.91
C GLU A 235 -11.65 10.42 24.08
N SER A 236 -11.10 9.89 23.00
CA SER A 236 -11.87 9.03 22.09
C SER A 236 -11.52 7.55 22.21
N SER A 237 -12.57 6.72 22.25
CA SER A 237 -12.49 5.27 22.06
C SER A 237 -12.65 4.83 20.60
N GLU A 238 -12.94 5.79 19.72
CA GLU A 238 -13.26 5.58 18.31
C GLU A 238 -12.04 5.03 17.57
N MET A 239 -12.28 3.91 16.90
CA MET A 239 -11.33 3.22 16.03
C MET A 239 -11.86 3.08 14.60
N GLU A 240 -13.12 3.48 14.39
CA GLU A 240 -13.76 3.45 13.08
C GLU A 240 -13.27 4.63 12.26
N PHE A 241 -12.93 4.35 11.01
CA PHE A 241 -12.49 5.38 10.09
C PHE A 241 -13.67 6.23 9.65
N ASN A 242 -13.52 7.54 9.79
CA ASN A 242 -14.37 8.51 9.15
C ASN A 242 -13.60 9.79 8.83
N LEU A 243 -14.19 10.62 7.99
CA LEU A 243 -13.60 11.87 7.54
C LEU A 243 -13.39 12.89 8.68
N ASP A 244 -14.13 12.75 9.77
CA ASP A 244 -14.12 13.69 10.90
C ASP A 244 -13.25 13.21 12.07
N ASN A 245 -12.54 12.09 11.92
CA ASN A 245 -11.61 11.61 12.93
C ASN A 245 -10.57 12.69 13.29
N ASN A 246 -10.34 12.91 14.58
CA ASN A 246 -9.36 13.90 15.01
C ASN A 246 -7.94 13.36 14.86
N GLU A 247 -7.18 13.92 13.92
CA GLU A 247 -5.82 13.53 13.59
C GLU A 247 -4.73 14.41 14.22
N SER A 248 -5.10 15.32 15.14
CA SER A 248 -4.13 16.22 15.78
C SER A 248 -3.38 15.55 16.94
N TYR A 249 -2.16 16.01 17.18
CA TYR A 249 -1.33 15.53 18.27
C TYR A 249 -0.34 16.58 18.78
N GLN A 250 0.19 16.33 19.96
CA GLN A 250 1.35 17.02 20.52
C GLN A 250 2.42 16.00 20.88
N LEU A 251 3.66 16.26 20.49
CA LEU A 251 4.84 15.48 20.83
C LEU A 251 5.82 16.38 21.60
N THR A 252 6.18 15.98 22.81
CA THR A 252 7.24 16.63 23.58
C THR A 252 8.31 15.64 23.98
N THR A 253 9.57 16.07 24.04
CA THR A 253 10.66 15.28 24.63
C THR A 253 11.32 16.05 25.76
N THR A 254 11.55 15.39 26.89
CA THR A 254 12.28 15.95 28.04
C THR A 254 13.40 15.02 28.48
N PHE A 255 14.60 15.58 28.62
CA PHE A 255 15.80 14.85 29.00
C PHE A 255 16.28 15.25 30.40
N GLU A 256 16.27 14.30 31.33
CA GLU A 256 16.76 14.48 32.70
C GLU A 256 17.44 13.21 33.18
N ASN A 257 18.55 13.34 33.93
CA ASN A 257 19.24 12.21 34.57
C ASN A 257 19.52 11.02 33.62
N ARG A 258 20.04 11.31 32.41
CA ARG A 258 20.31 10.31 31.36
C ARG A 258 19.08 9.52 30.90
N ARG A 259 17.87 10.04 31.10
CA ARG A 259 16.63 9.42 30.63
C ARG A 259 15.86 10.40 29.77
N LEU A 260 15.33 9.92 28.64
CA LEU A 260 14.49 10.69 27.75
C LEU A 260 13.04 10.24 27.91
N LEU A 261 12.13 11.17 28.20
CA LEU A 261 10.70 10.95 28.10
C LEU A 261 10.22 11.56 26.78
N ALA A 262 9.78 10.72 25.84
CA ALA A 262 9.03 11.16 24.66
C ALA A 262 7.54 10.98 24.96
N HIS A 263 6.79 12.08 25.02
CA HIS A 263 5.37 12.07 25.34
C HIS A 263 4.53 12.53 24.14
N ILE A 264 3.72 11.62 23.62
CA ILE A 264 2.69 11.89 22.61
C ILE A 264 1.35 12.02 23.31
N THR A 265 0.63 13.12 23.09
CA THR A 265 -0.75 13.32 23.53
C THR A 265 -1.63 13.58 22.31
N ALA A 266 -2.75 12.89 22.21
CA ALA A 266 -3.70 13.07 21.11
C ALA A 266 -5.14 12.78 21.57
N HIS A 267 -6.11 13.31 20.81
CA HIS A 267 -7.54 13.11 21.07
C HIS A 267 -8.02 11.71 20.66
N SER A 268 -7.37 11.11 19.65
CA SER A 268 -7.75 9.81 19.09
C SER A 268 -6.51 8.93 18.84
N TYR A 269 -6.77 7.66 18.48
CA TYR A 269 -5.75 6.76 17.96
C TYR A 269 -5.01 7.35 16.75
N PHE A 270 -5.72 7.97 15.81
CA PHE A 270 -5.16 8.46 14.55
C PHE A 270 -4.14 9.57 14.78
N GLY A 271 -4.45 10.55 15.63
CA GLY A 271 -3.49 11.59 16.03
C GLY A 271 -2.26 11.00 16.74
N ALA A 272 -2.46 10.06 17.66
CA ALA A 272 -1.35 9.41 18.35
C ALA A 272 -0.43 8.64 17.39
N ARG A 273 -1.00 7.98 16.37
CA ARG A 273 -0.23 7.30 15.32
C ARG A 273 0.55 8.29 14.44
N HIS A 274 -0.01 9.45 14.11
CA HIS A 274 0.75 10.50 13.40
C HIS A 274 1.91 11.03 14.25
N GLY A 275 1.70 11.21 15.56
CA GLY A 275 2.76 11.56 16.50
C GLY A 275 3.88 10.51 16.56
N LEU A 276 3.54 9.22 16.44
CA LEU A 276 4.52 8.14 16.40
C LEU A 276 5.35 8.16 15.10
N SER A 277 4.71 8.44 13.95
CA SER A 277 5.42 8.66 12.67
C SER A 277 6.37 9.84 12.76
N THR A 278 5.93 10.96 13.33
CA THR A 278 6.79 12.14 13.52
C THR A 278 7.96 11.82 14.45
N LEU A 279 7.75 11.12 15.57
CA LEU A 279 8.83 10.69 16.46
C LEU A 279 9.86 9.81 15.73
N GLN A 280 9.41 8.89 14.87
CA GLN A 280 10.31 8.05 14.08
C GLN A 280 11.23 8.89 13.19
N GLN A 281 10.72 9.97 12.61
CA GLN A 281 11.51 10.87 11.77
C GLN A 281 12.51 11.71 12.58
N LEU A 282 12.26 11.96 13.86
CA LEU A 282 13.22 12.59 14.79
C LEU A 282 14.32 11.64 15.28
N ILE A 283 14.29 10.38 14.85
CA ILE A 283 15.27 9.36 15.21
C ILE A 283 16.03 8.97 13.94
N TRP A 284 17.35 9.09 13.93
CA TRP A 284 18.17 8.67 12.80
C TRP A 284 19.32 7.79 13.27
N PHE A 285 19.89 7.01 12.34
CA PHE A 285 21.09 6.24 12.61
C PHE A 285 22.31 7.06 12.21
N ASP A 286 23.29 7.16 13.11
CA ASP A 286 24.58 7.75 12.79
C ASP A 286 25.60 6.63 12.54
N ASP A 287 26.24 6.68 11.36
CA ASP A 287 27.16 5.66 10.89
C ASP A 287 28.54 5.69 11.57
N GLU A 288 28.89 6.79 12.24
CA GLU A 288 30.13 6.97 12.99
C GLU A 288 30.00 6.33 14.38
N ASP A 289 28.93 6.67 15.10
CA ASP A 289 28.65 6.14 16.43
C ASP A 289 28.02 4.74 16.40
N ARG A 290 27.47 4.34 15.26
CA ARG A 290 26.69 3.10 15.07
C ARG A 290 25.51 2.97 16.04
N LEU A 291 24.91 4.10 16.39
CA LEU A 291 23.81 4.21 17.34
C LEU A 291 22.67 5.02 16.72
N LEU A 292 21.49 4.93 17.33
CA LEU A 292 20.39 5.83 17.05
C LEU A 292 20.61 7.16 17.77
N HIS A 293 20.25 8.24 17.11
CA HIS A 293 20.34 9.60 17.61
C HIS A 293 18.95 10.22 17.62
N THR A 294 18.70 11.09 18.59
CA THR A 294 17.50 11.92 18.65
C THR A 294 17.80 13.24 19.37
N TYR A 295 16.84 14.17 19.40
CA TYR A 295 16.98 15.45 20.09
C TYR A 295 16.76 15.34 21.60
N ALA A 296 17.54 16.08 22.38
CA ALA A 296 17.38 16.14 23.84
C ALA A 296 16.08 16.82 24.28
N SER A 297 15.58 17.76 23.47
CA SER A 297 14.29 18.41 23.65
C SER A 297 13.65 18.67 22.30
N ALA A 298 12.36 18.39 22.20
CA ALA A 298 11.51 18.65 21.04
C ALA A 298 10.12 19.04 21.53
N MET A 299 9.47 19.94 20.81
CA MET A 299 8.08 20.34 21.03
C MET A 299 7.41 20.53 19.67
N ILE A 300 6.52 19.60 19.33
CA ILE A 300 5.78 19.60 18.07
C ILE A 300 4.28 19.57 18.39
N SER A 301 3.53 20.48 17.78
CA SER A 301 2.08 20.46 17.72
C SER A 301 1.67 20.45 16.26
N ASP A 302 0.74 19.59 15.87
CA ASP A 302 0.48 19.32 14.46
C ASP A 302 -0.94 18.79 14.23
N ALA A 303 -1.48 19.11 13.05
CA ALA A 303 -2.79 18.66 12.58
C ALA A 303 -2.87 18.82 11.05
N PRO A 304 -3.63 17.96 10.33
CA PRO A 304 -3.75 18.07 8.89
C PRO A 304 -4.60 19.26 8.44
N LYS A 305 -4.29 19.81 7.28
CA LYS A 305 -5.07 20.84 6.57
C LYS A 305 -6.34 20.25 5.95
N PHE A 306 -6.23 19.09 5.29
CA PHE A 306 -7.34 18.41 4.62
C PHE A 306 -7.65 17.07 5.28
N ARG A 307 -8.94 16.72 5.29
CA ARG A 307 -9.44 15.50 5.92
C ARG A 307 -9.26 14.26 5.03
N TYR A 308 -9.38 14.42 3.71
CA TYR A 308 -9.16 13.35 2.73
C TYR A 308 -7.77 13.45 2.10
N ARG A 309 -6.92 12.45 2.30
CA ARG A 309 -5.56 12.43 1.74
C ARG A 309 -5.26 11.06 1.17
N GLY A 310 -5.52 10.91 -0.12
CA GLY A 310 -5.65 9.63 -0.78
C GLY A 310 -4.49 9.22 -1.69
N LEU A 311 -4.39 7.91 -1.89
CA LEU A 311 -3.69 7.29 -3.01
C LEU A 311 -4.60 6.19 -3.56
N MET A 312 -4.91 6.26 -4.85
CA MET A 312 -5.55 5.19 -5.59
C MET A 312 -4.51 4.26 -6.21
N LEU A 313 -4.73 2.95 -6.07
CA LEU A 313 -4.00 1.92 -6.81
C LEU A 313 -4.99 1.06 -7.58
N ASP A 314 -4.83 1.05 -8.90
CA ASP A 314 -5.46 0.07 -9.79
C ASP A 314 -4.73 -1.26 -9.69
N THR A 315 -5.48 -2.33 -9.43
CA THR A 315 -4.95 -3.70 -9.38
C THR A 315 -5.66 -4.65 -10.34
N SER A 316 -6.33 -4.10 -11.33
CA SER A 316 -7.03 -4.82 -12.38
C SER A 316 -6.21 -4.84 -13.67
N ARG A 317 -5.70 -3.70 -14.13
CA ARG A 317 -4.90 -3.64 -15.39
C ARG A 317 -3.60 -4.43 -15.25
N HIS A 318 -3.03 -4.48 -14.06
CA HIS A 318 -2.02 -5.47 -13.65
C HIS A 318 -2.28 -5.92 -12.21
N TYR A 319 -1.88 -7.16 -11.90
CA TYR A 319 -1.92 -7.70 -10.54
C TYR A 319 -0.75 -7.18 -9.68
N PHE A 320 -0.99 -7.05 -8.38
CA PHE A 320 0.01 -6.62 -7.39
C PHE A 320 -0.02 -7.53 -6.16
N SER A 321 1.13 -8.01 -5.70
CA SER A 321 1.16 -8.84 -4.50
C SER A 321 0.67 -8.08 -3.26
N ILE A 322 0.11 -8.81 -2.29
CA ILE A 322 -0.30 -8.27 -0.98
C ILE A 322 0.86 -7.57 -0.25
N GLU A 323 2.08 -8.07 -0.41
CA GLU A 323 3.26 -7.44 0.18
C GLU A 323 3.60 -6.08 -0.48
N SER A 324 3.36 -5.94 -1.79
CA SER A 324 3.51 -4.65 -2.48
C SER A 324 2.46 -3.63 -2.04
N ILE A 325 1.19 -4.06 -1.88
CA ILE A 325 0.10 -3.21 -1.38
C ILE A 325 0.40 -2.77 0.06
N LYS A 326 0.80 -3.68 0.94
CA LYS A 326 1.21 -3.33 2.32
C LYS A 326 2.39 -2.37 2.35
N ARG A 327 3.41 -2.56 1.50
CA ARG A 327 4.57 -1.64 1.41
C ARG A 327 4.15 -0.24 0.98
N THR A 328 3.20 -0.14 0.05
CA THR A 328 2.58 1.13 -0.35
C THR A 328 1.85 1.79 0.81
N ILE A 329 0.99 1.05 1.53
CA ILE A 329 0.23 1.55 2.68
C ILE A 329 1.14 1.97 3.85
N ALA A 330 2.22 1.23 4.10
CA ALA A 330 3.19 1.60 5.12
C ALA A 330 3.81 2.98 4.79
N SER A 331 4.22 3.17 3.54
CA SER A 331 4.78 4.43 3.04
C SER A 331 3.77 5.59 3.09
N MET A 332 2.49 5.31 2.81
CA MET A 332 1.39 6.26 3.00
C MET A 332 1.27 6.74 4.45
N GLY A 333 1.27 5.82 5.42
CA GLY A 333 1.17 6.16 6.83
C GLY A 333 2.42 6.85 7.41
N LEU A 334 3.58 6.70 6.77
CA LEU A 334 4.79 7.50 7.07
C LEU A 334 4.65 8.94 6.56
N ALA A 335 4.08 9.10 5.36
CA ALA A 335 3.78 10.40 4.76
C ALA A 335 2.48 11.05 5.31
N LYS A 336 1.76 10.38 6.21
CA LYS A 336 0.48 10.81 6.81
C LYS A 336 -0.70 10.92 5.82
N LEU A 337 -0.66 10.17 4.73
CA LEU A 337 -1.86 9.87 3.93
C LEU A 337 -2.78 8.94 4.73
N ASN A 338 -4.08 9.01 4.50
CA ASN A 338 -5.08 8.33 5.34
C ASN A 338 -6.18 7.58 4.56
N ARG A 339 -6.15 7.58 3.23
CA ARG A 339 -7.09 6.84 2.37
C ARG A 339 -6.34 6.05 1.31
N PHE A 340 -6.50 4.74 1.32
CA PHE A 340 -6.06 3.86 0.26
C PHE A 340 -7.27 3.48 -0.56
N HIS A 341 -7.39 4.07 -1.74
CA HIS A 341 -8.45 3.79 -2.68
C HIS A 341 -8.01 2.59 -3.54
N TRP A 342 -8.67 1.45 -3.32
CA TRP A 342 -8.35 0.21 -4.01
C TRP A 342 -9.31 0.01 -5.18
N HIS A 343 -8.86 0.43 -6.36
CA HIS A 343 -9.50 0.15 -7.63
C HIS A 343 -9.22 -1.32 -8.00
N ILE A 344 -10.06 -2.22 -7.51
CA ILE A 344 -9.75 -3.65 -7.48
C ILE A 344 -10.16 -4.39 -8.76
N THR A 345 -11.07 -3.84 -9.56
CA THR A 345 -11.64 -4.49 -10.77
C THR A 345 -11.83 -3.49 -11.89
N ASP A 346 -11.60 -3.93 -13.13
CA ASP A 346 -11.81 -3.16 -14.37
C ASP A 346 -12.14 -4.14 -15.52
N ALA A 347 -12.26 -3.66 -16.76
CA ALA A 347 -12.57 -4.49 -17.91
C ALA A 347 -11.50 -5.53 -18.22
N GLN A 348 -10.23 -5.23 -17.92
CA GLN A 348 -9.10 -6.11 -18.18
C GLN A 348 -9.10 -7.35 -17.28
N SER A 349 -9.37 -7.22 -15.98
CA SER A 349 -9.44 -8.35 -15.07
C SER A 349 -10.38 -8.17 -13.87
N PHE A 350 -10.81 -9.30 -13.29
CA PHE A 350 -11.54 -9.37 -12.03
C PHE A 350 -10.76 -10.28 -11.05
N PRO A 351 -9.82 -9.74 -10.26
CA PRO A 351 -8.94 -10.56 -9.42
C PRO A 351 -9.56 -11.00 -8.09
N TYR A 352 -10.61 -10.34 -7.60
CA TYR A 352 -11.21 -10.67 -6.29
C TYR A 352 -12.08 -11.93 -6.35
N ILE A 353 -11.82 -12.90 -5.47
CA ILE A 353 -12.61 -14.13 -5.36
C ILE A 353 -13.82 -13.87 -4.45
N SER A 354 -14.97 -13.57 -5.07
CA SER A 354 -16.22 -13.43 -4.34
C SER A 354 -16.69 -14.78 -3.79
N ARG A 355 -17.12 -14.79 -2.52
CA ARG A 355 -17.72 -15.99 -1.90
C ARG A 355 -19.08 -16.35 -2.50
N HIS A 356 -19.79 -15.38 -3.06
CA HIS A 356 -21.12 -15.58 -3.66
C HIS A 356 -21.05 -15.84 -5.17
N TYR A 357 -20.07 -15.27 -5.85
CA TYR A 357 -19.91 -15.37 -7.32
C TYR A 357 -18.44 -15.62 -7.70
N PRO A 358 -17.88 -16.81 -7.37
CA PRO A 358 -16.51 -17.15 -7.72
C PRO A 358 -16.26 -17.11 -9.24
N GLU A 359 -17.32 -17.27 -10.05
CA GLU A 359 -17.25 -17.18 -11.51
C GLU A 359 -16.66 -15.86 -12.01
N LEU A 360 -16.79 -14.76 -11.24
CA LEU A 360 -16.18 -13.47 -11.57
C LEU A 360 -14.65 -13.59 -11.70
N ALA A 361 -13.99 -14.20 -10.72
CA ALA A 361 -12.55 -14.42 -10.75
C ALA A 361 -12.16 -15.59 -11.65
N GLU A 362 -12.93 -16.69 -11.66
CA GLU A 362 -12.66 -17.84 -12.53
C GLU A 362 -12.62 -17.46 -14.03
N HIS A 363 -13.40 -16.45 -14.43
CA HIS A 363 -13.47 -15.95 -15.79
C HIS A 363 -12.74 -14.62 -16.03
N GLY A 364 -12.31 -13.95 -14.95
CA GLY A 364 -11.82 -12.58 -15.02
C GLY A 364 -10.39 -12.40 -14.54
N ALA A 365 -9.85 -13.24 -13.65
CA ALA A 365 -8.48 -13.11 -13.18
C ALA A 365 -7.47 -13.52 -14.26
N TYR A 366 -6.29 -12.89 -14.26
CA TYR A 366 -5.22 -13.25 -15.19
C TYR A 366 -4.71 -14.69 -15.01
N SER A 367 -4.66 -15.16 -13.76
CA SER A 367 -4.33 -16.54 -13.41
C SER A 367 -4.82 -16.86 -12.01
N GLU A 368 -4.84 -18.15 -11.64
CA GLU A 368 -5.17 -18.60 -10.27
C GLU A 368 -4.27 -18.01 -9.18
N ARG A 369 -3.10 -17.44 -9.54
CA ARG A 369 -2.17 -16.82 -8.59
C ARG A 369 -2.29 -15.31 -8.53
N GLU A 370 -3.01 -14.72 -9.47
CA GLU A 370 -3.21 -13.29 -9.62
C GLU A 370 -4.63 -12.94 -9.16
N THR A 371 -4.95 -13.41 -7.96
CA THR A 371 -6.25 -13.25 -7.30
C THR A 371 -6.10 -12.72 -5.89
N TYR A 372 -7.16 -12.10 -5.38
CA TYR A 372 -7.29 -11.70 -3.98
C TYR A 372 -8.42 -12.49 -3.31
N THR A 373 -8.08 -13.20 -2.25
CA THR A 373 -9.06 -13.89 -1.39
C THR A 373 -9.67 -12.92 -0.37
N GLU A 374 -10.77 -13.32 0.26
CA GLU A 374 -11.34 -12.62 1.41
C GLU A 374 -10.30 -12.38 2.51
N GLN A 375 -9.44 -13.37 2.77
CA GLN A 375 -8.38 -13.27 3.76
C GLN A 375 -7.31 -12.26 3.38
N ASP A 376 -6.95 -12.17 2.09
CA ASP A 376 -5.98 -11.19 1.60
C ASP A 376 -6.48 -9.75 1.79
N VAL A 377 -7.74 -9.50 1.42
CA VAL A 377 -8.38 -8.19 1.61
C VAL A 377 -8.45 -7.84 3.10
N HIS A 378 -8.90 -8.78 3.95
CA HIS A 378 -8.94 -8.57 5.39
C HIS A 378 -7.54 -8.28 5.98
N GLU A 379 -6.50 -8.99 5.53
CA GLU A 379 -5.13 -8.76 5.97
C GLU A 379 -4.62 -7.36 5.58
N VAL A 380 -4.91 -6.89 4.37
CA VAL A 380 -4.59 -5.52 3.92
C VAL A 380 -5.31 -4.49 4.78
N VAL A 381 -6.60 -4.68 5.06
CA VAL A 381 -7.41 -3.77 5.89
C VAL A 381 -6.86 -3.67 7.31
N GLU A 382 -6.57 -4.79 7.96
CA GLU A 382 -6.01 -4.82 9.31
C GLU A 382 -4.60 -4.21 9.36
N PHE A 383 -3.79 -4.45 8.33
CA PHE A 383 -2.49 -3.80 8.20
C PHE A 383 -2.63 -2.29 8.03
N ALA A 384 -3.55 -1.82 7.19
CA ALA A 384 -3.79 -0.39 6.96
C ALA A 384 -4.22 0.34 8.25
N LYS A 385 -5.00 -0.30 9.11
CA LYS A 385 -5.34 0.22 10.45
C LYS A 385 -4.12 0.53 11.31
N VAL A 386 -3.03 -0.24 11.22
CA VAL A 386 -1.77 0.02 11.96
C VAL A 386 -1.13 1.35 11.54
N TYR A 387 -1.31 1.72 10.28
CA TYR A 387 -0.76 2.94 9.69
C TYR A 387 -1.75 4.10 9.69
N GLY A 388 -2.97 3.90 10.21
CA GLY A 388 -4.02 4.92 10.23
C GLY A 388 -4.59 5.23 8.85
N VAL A 389 -4.59 4.23 7.96
CA VAL A 389 -5.09 4.34 6.59
C VAL A 389 -6.39 3.54 6.45
N GLN A 390 -7.45 4.18 5.98
CA GLN A 390 -8.71 3.52 5.62
C GLN A 390 -8.59 2.94 4.22
N VAL A 391 -9.02 1.71 4.02
CA VAL A 391 -9.17 1.11 2.70
C VAL A 391 -10.57 1.44 2.17
N ILE A 392 -10.64 2.11 1.02
CA ILE A 392 -11.86 2.39 0.28
C ILE A 392 -11.87 1.45 -0.92
N MET A 393 -12.87 0.57 -0.99
CA MET A 393 -13.03 -0.33 -2.13
C MET A 393 -13.78 0.38 -3.26
N GLU A 394 -13.35 0.10 -4.49
CA GLU A 394 -14.06 0.47 -5.70
C GLU A 394 -14.41 -0.78 -6.51
N ILE A 395 -15.65 -0.83 -6.96
CA ILE A 395 -16.07 -1.65 -8.11
C ILE A 395 -16.59 -0.65 -9.13
N ASP A 396 -15.80 -0.39 -10.16
CA ASP A 396 -16.21 0.57 -11.17
C ASP A 396 -17.39 0.03 -11.98
N ALA A 397 -18.42 0.86 -12.09
CA ALA A 397 -19.67 0.52 -12.73
C ALA A 397 -20.42 1.78 -13.21
N PRO A 398 -21.10 1.74 -14.38
CA PRO A 398 -21.32 0.57 -15.22
C PRO A 398 -20.27 0.31 -16.30
N ALA A 399 -19.38 1.26 -16.58
CA ALA A 399 -18.25 1.02 -17.50
C ALA A 399 -17.21 0.13 -16.81
N HIS A 400 -16.05 -0.06 -17.46
CA HIS A 400 -14.92 -0.77 -16.84
C HIS A 400 -15.31 -2.18 -16.30
N ALA A 401 -16.23 -2.85 -17.00
CA ALA A 401 -16.80 -4.13 -16.60
C ALA A 401 -16.85 -5.11 -17.77
N GLY A 402 -15.77 -5.88 -17.92
CA GLY A 402 -15.48 -6.74 -19.07
C GLY A 402 -15.24 -8.19 -18.66
N ASN A 403 -13.97 -8.62 -18.67
CA ASN A 403 -13.61 -9.99 -18.31
C ASN A 403 -14.10 -10.32 -16.89
N GLY A 404 -14.65 -11.52 -16.72
CA GLY A 404 -15.33 -11.92 -15.48
C GLY A 404 -16.85 -11.76 -15.48
N TRP A 405 -17.45 -11.06 -16.45
CA TRP A 405 -18.91 -10.84 -16.51
C TRP A 405 -19.65 -11.65 -17.60
N ASP A 406 -18.95 -12.48 -18.37
CA ASP A 406 -19.47 -13.21 -19.54
C ASP A 406 -20.12 -14.58 -19.22
N TRP A 407 -20.09 -15.01 -17.96
CA TRP A 407 -20.60 -16.32 -17.52
C TRP A 407 -22.12 -16.35 -17.30
N GLY A 408 -22.76 -15.18 -17.17
CA GLY A 408 -24.18 -15.04 -16.83
C GLY A 408 -25.14 -15.88 -17.70
N PRO A 409 -25.05 -15.84 -19.04
CA PRO A 409 -25.93 -16.61 -19.92
C PRO A 409 -25.83 -18.13 -19.68
N LYS A 410 -24.61 -18.65 -19.44
CA LYS A 410 -24.37 -20.08 -19.17
C LYS A 410 -25.01 -20.55 -17.87
N ARG A 411 -25.27 -19.63 -16.93
CA ARG A 411 -25.96 -19.87 -15.66
C ARG A 411 -27.44 -19.47 -15.68
N GLY A 412 -27.98 -19.08 -16.83
CA GLY A 412 -29.38 -18.66 -16.96
C GLY A 412 -29.69 -17.30 -16.34
N LEU A 413 -28.67 -16.45 -16.12
CA LEU A 413 -28.82 -15.09 -15.58
C LEU A 413 -28.93 -14.01 -16.67
N GLY A 414 -28.88 -14.40 -17.95
CA GLY A 414 -28.82 -13.49 -19.09
C GLY A 414 -27.48 -12.77 -19.21
N GLU A 415 -27.40 -11.81 -20.13
CA GLU A 415 -26.21 -10.99 -20.34
C GLU A 415 -26.03 -10.02 -19.17
N LEU A 416 -25.01 -10.22 -18.33
CA LEU A 416 -24.73 -9.38 -17.15
C LEU A 416 -24.00 -8.09 -17.53
N ALA A 417 -23.16 -8.15 -18.55
CA ALA A 417 -22.50 -7.04 -19.21
C ALA A 417 -22.63 -7.16 -20.73
N LEU A 418 -22.41 -6.05 -21.42
CA LEU A 418 -22.55 -5.87 -22.86
C LEU A 418 -21.24 -5.31 -23.43
N CYS A 419 -21.07 -5.43 -24.75
CA CYS A 419 -19.88 -4.94 -25.47
C CYS A 419 -18.55 -5.55 -25.00
N ILE A 420 -18.60 -6.66 -24.24
CA ILE A 420 -17.39 -7.33 -23.74
C ILE A 420 -16.50 -7.69 -24.93
N ASN A 421 -15.26 -7.21 -24.93
CA ASN A 421 -14.27 -7.44 -25.98
C ASN A 421 -14.71 -6.98 -27.40
N GLN A 422 -15.68 -6.06 -27.50
CA GLN A 422 -16.22 -5.58 -28.78
C GLN A 422 -15.15 -4.93 -29.66
N GLN A 423 -15.22 -5.18 -30.98
CA GLN A 423 -14.35 -4.57 -31.99
C GLN A 423 -15.16 -3.86 -33.09
N PRO A 424 -14.61 -2.81 -33.73
CA PRO A 424 -13.43 -2.06 -33.31
C PRO A 424 -13.70 -1.30 -31.99
N TRP A 425 -12.82 -1.47 -31.00
CA TRP A 425 -13.05 -1.02 -29.63
C TRP A 425 -13.26 0.51 -29.50
N SER A 426 -12.60 1.30 -30.37
CA SER A 426 -12.59 2.76 -30.31
C SER A 426 -13.95 3.44 -30.48
N PHE A 427 -14.98 2.72 -30.93
CA PHE A 427 -16.35 3.26 -31.01
C PHE A 427 -17.15 3.01 -29.72
N TYR A 428 -16.74 2.06 -28.89
CA TYR A 428 -17.57 1.52 -27.82
C TYR A 428 -16.96 1.66 -26.42
N CYS A 429 -15.70 2.10 -26.33
CA CYS A 429 -14.99 2.34 -25.07
C CYS A 429 -13.77 3.26 -25.26
N GLY A 430 -13.29 3.85 -24.16
CA GLY A 430 -12.07 4.69 -24.15
C GLY A 430 -10.79 3.90 -24.38
N GLU A 431 -10.77 2.62 -23.98
CA GLU A 431 -9.64 1.71 -24.15
C GLU A 431 -10.08 0.24 -24.23
N PRO A 432 -9.28 -0.64 -24.89
CA PRO A 432 -9.59 -2.06 -24.95
C PRO A 432 -9.17 -2.80 -23.67
N PRO A 433 -9.90 -3.87 -23.27
CA PRO A 433 -11.12 -4.35 -23.90
C PRO A 433 -12.34 -3.52 -23.50
N CYS A 434 -13.31 -3.38 -24.43
CA CYS A 434 -14.60 -2.80 -24.05
C CYS A 434 -15.38 -3.74 -23.11
N GLY A 435 -16.29 -3.17 -22.33
CA GLY A 435 -17.26 -3.90 -21.52
C GLY A 435 -18.02 -2.94 -20.61
N GLN A 436 -19.35 -3.05 -20.58
CA GLN A 436 -20.20 -2.27 -19.66
C GLN A 436 -21.33 -3.13 -19.11
N LEU A 437 -21.62 -3.01 -17.82
CA LEU A 437 -22.73 -3.69 -17.15
C LEU A 437 -24.06 -3.43 -17.85
N ASN A 438 -24.93 -4.44 -17.87
CA ASN A 438 -26.24 -4.38 -18.50
C ASN A 438 -27.27 -3.73 -17.55
N PRO A 439 -27.72 -2.48 -17.80
CA PRO A 439 -28.62 -1.78 -16.90
C PRO A 439 -30.06 -2.33 -16.90
N LYS A 440 -30.42 -3.16 -17.88
CA LYS A 440 -31.75 -3.81 -17.97
C LYS A 440 -31.78 -5.22 -17.39
N ASN A 441 -30.64 -5.75 -16.94
CA ASN A 441 -30.59 -7.05 -16.29
C ASN A 441 -30.59 -6.91 -14.77
N ASN A 442 -31.66 -7.35 -14.09
CA ASN A 442 -31.75 -7.25 -12.64
C ASN A 442 -30.68 -8.09 -11.90
N HIS A 443 -30.17 -9.16 -12.52
CA HIS A 443 -29.12 -9.99 -11.92
C HIS A 443 -27.81 -9.21 -11.73
N THR A 444 -27.49 -8.27 -12.63
CA THR A 444 -26.34 -7.38 -12.51
C THR A 444 -26.36 -6.60 -11.19
N TYR A 445 -27.49 -5.98 -10.84
CA TYR A 445 -27.63 -5.25 -9.57
C TYR A 445 -27.60 -6.17 -8.35
N LEU A 446 -28.10 -7.40 -8.45
CA LEU A 446 -28.06 -8.37 -7.35
C LEU A 446 -26.64 -8.88 -7.09
N ILE A 447 -25.82 -9.02 -8.14
CA ILE A 447 -24.40 -9.35 -8.00
C ILE A 447 -23.66 -8.20 -7.34
N LEU A 448 -23.82 -6.97 -7.85
CA LEU A 448 -23.23 -5.76 -7.25
C LEU A 448 -23.58 -5.64 -5.76
N GLN A 449 -24.85 -5.86 -5.39
CA GLN A 449 -25.26 -5.82 -3.99
C GLN A 449 -24.46 -6.77 -3.10
N ARG A 450 -24.20 -8.00 -3.55
CA ARG A 450 -23.43 -8.98 -2.77
C ARG A 450 -21.95 -8.63 -2.71
N LEU A 451 -21.38 -8.11 -3.78
CA LEU A 451 -19.99 -7.64 -3.77
C LEU A 451 -19.81 -6.45 -2.82
N TYR A 452 -20.75 -5.49 -2.85
CA TYR A 452 -20.77 -4.38 -1.89
C TYR A 452 -20.89 -4.89 -0.45
N GLU A 453 -21.76 -5.87 -0.20
CA GLU A 453 -21.94 -6.48 1.12
C GLU A 453 -20.66 -7.16 1.61
N GLU A 454 -19.98 -7.91 0.74
CA GLU A 454 -18.68 -8.55 1.04
C GLU A 454 -17.62 -7.50 1.41
N PHE A 455 -17.44 -6.47 0.58
CA PHE A 455 -16.43 -5.44 0.82
C PHE A 455 -16.72 -4.59 2.06
N LEU A 456 -17.98 -4.26 2.33
CA LEU A 456 -18.37 -3.54 3.56
C LEU A 456 -18.13 -4.40 4.81
N GLN A 457 -18.34 -5.71 4.72
CA GLN A 457 -18.01 -6.62 5.83
C GLN A 457 -16.49 -6.71 6.06
N LEU A 458 -15.69 -6.69 5.00
CA LEU A 458 -14.23 -6.82 5.08
C LEU A 458 -13.54 -5.54 5.55
N THR A 459 -13.98 -4.39 5.05
CA THR A 459 -13.43 -3.08 5.41
C THR A 459 -13.93 -2.59 6.77
N GLY A 460 -15.07 -3.10 7.23
CA GLY A 460 -15.72 -2.71 8.47
C GLY A 460 -16.58 -1.45 8.29
N PRO A 461 -17.05 -0.84 9.40
CA PRO A 461 -17.77 0.43 9.34
C PRO A 461 -16.95 1.47 8.58
N THR A 462 -17.49 1.92 7.46
CA THR A 462 -16.86 2.90 6.57
C THR A 462 -17.84 4.03 6.30
N ASP A 463 -17.32 5.26 6.31
CA ASP A 463 -18.06 6.43 5.88
C ASP A 463 -18.03 6.63 4.36
N MET A 464 -17.18 5.90 3.64
CA MET A 464 -16.95 6.03 2.20
C MET A 464 -17.02 4.71 1.44
N PHE A 465 -17.56 4.75 0.24
CA PHE A 465 -17.51 3.66 -0.75
C PHE A 465 -17.48 4.28 -2.16
N HIS A 466 -16.62 3.78 -3.04
CA HIS A 466 -16.49 4.29 -4.41
C HIS A 466 -17.29 3.41 -5.37
N LEU A 467 -18.15 4.03 -6.19
CA LEU A 467 -18.97 3.34 -7.19
C LEU A 467 -18.44 3.48 -8.62
N GLY A 468 -17.33 4.21 -8.80
CA GLY A 468 -16.75 4.53 -10.10
C GLY A 468 -17.65 5.45 -10.90
N GLY A 469 -18.08 4.98 -12.07
CA GLY A 469 -19.03 5.69 -12.92
C GLY A 469 -18.37 6.75 -13.81
N ASP A 470 -17.14 6.50 -14.21
CA ASP A 470 -16.46 7.20 -15.29
C ASP A 470 -16.76 6.56 -16.66
N GLU A 471 -16.34 7.27 -17.71
CA GLU A 471 -16.21 6.82 -19.11
C GLU A 471 -17.34 5.97 -19.74
N VAL A 472 -18.58 6.05 -19.23
CA VAL A 472 -19.73 5.34 -19.79
C VAL A 472 -19.98 5.76 -21.24
N ASN A 473 -19.78 4.81 -22.14
CA ASN A 473 -20.01 4.94 -23.56
C ASN A 473 -21.47 4.57 -23.89
N LEU A 474 -22.24 5.56 -24.34
CA LEU A 474 -23.66 5.37 -24.69
C LEU A 474 -23.85 4.62 -26.01
N ASP A 475 -22.88 4.68 -26.93
CA ASP A 475 -22.94 3.96 -28.21
C ASP A 475 -22.83 2.44 -28.00
N CYS A 476 -22.14 1.99 -26.96
CA CYS A 476 -22.18 0.60 -26.53
C CYS A 476 -23.63 0.15 -26.27
N TRP A 477 -24.37 0.85 -25.41
CA TRP A 477 -25.75 0.49 -25.06
C TRP A 477 -26.76 0.74 -26.20
N ALA A 478 -26.53 1.73 -27.05
CA ALA A 478 -27.38 2.02 -28.20
C ALA A 478 -27.51 0.83 -29.18
N GLN A 479 -26.54 -0.08 -29.19
CA GLN A 479 -26.60 -1.31 -29.99
C GLN A 479 -27.66 -2.31 -29.48
N TYR A 480 -27.93 -2.30 -28.19
CA TYR A 480 -28.76 -3.31 -27.52
C TYR A 480 -30.14 -2.77 -27.15
N PHE A 481 -30.25 -1.45 -26.94
CA PHE A 481 -31.48 -0.82 -26.50
C PHE A 481 -31.93 0.26 -27.47
N ASN A 482 -33.22 0.22 -27.81
CA ASN A 482 -33.89 1.27 -28.57
C ASN A 482 -34.49 2.34 -27.64
N ASP A 483 -33.70 2.82 -26.67
CA ASP A 483 -34.13 3.85 -25.72
C ASP A 483 -33.87 5.25 -26.28
N THR A 484 -34.79 6.18 -26.04
CA THR A 484 -34.63 7.59 -26.46
C THR A 484 -33.75 8.41 -25.52
N ASP A 485 -33.48 7.91 -24.31
CA ASP A 485 -32.67 8.59 -23.28
C ASP A 485 -31.72 7.61 -22.57
N LEU A 486 -30.59 7.31 -23.22
CA LEU A 486 -29.54 6.45 -22.66
C LEU A 486 -28.81 7.10 -21.48
N ARG A 487 -28.82 8.44 -21.37
CA ARG A 487 -28.27 9.14 -20.21
C ARG A 487 -29.17 9.00 -18.99
N GLY A 488 -30.49 9.03 -19.19
CA GLY A 488 -31.48 8.64 -18.18
C GLY A 488 -31.28 7.21 -17.71
N LEU A 489 -31.00 6.28 -18.62
CA LEU A 489 -30.67 4.88 -18.27
C LEU A 489 -29.41 4.77 -17.40
N TRP A 490 -28.36 5.54 -17.70
CA TRP A 490 -27.17 5.64 -16.84
C TRP A 490 -27.51 6.22 -15.46
N CYS A 491 -28.32 7.28 -15.42
CA CYS A 491 -28.78 7.86 -14.16
C CYS A 491 -29.51 6.83 -13.29
N ASP A 492 -30.44 6.08 -13.88
CA ASP A 492 -31.19 5.04 -13.19
C ASP A 492 -30.30 3.89 -12.73
N PHE A 493 -29.27 3.52 -13.52
CA PHE A 493 -28.26 2.56 -13.10
C PHE A 493 -27.55 3.02 -11.82
N MET A 494 -27.00 4.24 -11.80
CA MET A 494 -26.27 4.75 -10.63
C MET A 494 -27.15 4.85 -9.39
N ARG A 495 -28.41 5.27 -9.55
CA ARG A 495 -29.38 5.34 -8.44
C ARG A 495 -29.75 3.95 -7.93
N GLN A 496 -29.88 2.96 -8.81
CA GLN A 496 -30.13 1.57 -8.41
C GLN A 496 -28.91 0.97 -7.73
N SER A 497 -27.69 1.15 -8.25
CA SER A 497 -26.45 0.71 -7.63
C SER A 497 -26.26 1.32 -6.24
N HIS A 498 -26.57 2.61 -6.06
CA HIS A 498 -26.61 3.25 -4.75
C HIS A 498 -27.66 2.64 -3.81
N ALA A 499 -28.86 2.33 -4.32
CA ALA A 499 -29.88 1.64 -3.54
C ALA A 499 -29.43 0.23 -3.12
N ARG A 500 -28.72 -0.49 -4.00
CA ARG A 500 -28.10 -1.79 -3.68
C ARG A 500 -27.00 -1.65 -2.63
N LEU A 501 -26.14 -0.65 -2.73
CA LEU A 501 -25.12 -0.35 -1.71
C LEU A 501 -25.78 -0.06 -0.35
N LYS A 502 -26.84 0.75 -0.34
CA LYS A 502 -27.62 1.03 0.87
C LYS A 502 -28.18 -0.26 1.48
N LEU A 503 -28.75 -1.15 0.68
CA LEU A 503 -29.26 -2.45 1.14
C LEU A 503 -28.14 -3.35 1.68
N ALA A 504 -27.01 -3.42 0.97
CA ALA A 504 -25.82 -4.17 1.38
C ALA A 504 -25.28 -3.70 2.74
N ASN A 505 -25.41 -2.41 3.03
CA ASN A 505 -25.02 -1.80 4.30
C ASN A 505 -26.18 -1.71 5.32
N GLY A 506 -27.06 -2.71 5.37
CA GLY A 506 -28.13 -2.77 6.38
C GLY A 506 -29.21 -1.69 6.23
N ASN A 507 -29.50 -1.28 4.99
CA ASN A 507 -30.43 -0.20 4.64
C ASN A 507 -29.98 1.21 5.08
N VAL A 508 -28.68 1.41 5.30
CA VAL A 508 -28.05 2.70 5.64
C VAL A 508 -27.03 3.04 4.57
N SER A 509 -27.12 4.23 3.96
CA SER A 509 -26.08 4.63 3.00
C SER A 509 -24.80 4.97 3.76
N PRO A 510 -23.60 4.64 3.24
CA PRO A 510 -22.38 5.31 3.66
C PRO A 510 -22.55 6.83 3.61
N LYS A 511 -21.86 7.58 4.46
CA LYS A 511 -22.01 9.05 4.55
C LYS A 511 -21.63 9.72 3.23
N TYR A 512 -20.64 9.18 2.55
CA TYR A 512 -20.12 9.66 1.28
C TYR A 512 -20.06 8.52 0.28
N VAL A 513 -20.84 8.61 -0.79
CA VAL A 513 -20.76 7.67 -1.91
C VAL A 513 -20.00 8.38 -3.02
N VAL A 514 -18.80 7.90 -3.32
CA VAL A 514 -17.90 8.57 -4.24
C VAL A 514 -18.12 8.07 -5.66
N VAL A 515 -18.10 8.97 -6.62
CA VAL A 515 -18.14 8.70 -8.06
C VAL A 515 -17.12 9.58 -8.77
N TRP A 516 -16.60 9.13 -9.90
CA TRP A 516 -15.76 9.96 -10.76
C TRP A 516 -16.57 11.10 -11.40
N SER A 517 -15.90 12.22 -11.70
CA SER A 517 -16.46 13.29 -12.52
C SER A 517 -16.73 12.78 -13.94
N SER A 518 -17.94 13.02 -14.46
CA SER A 518 -18.36 12.54 -15.76
C SER A 518 -19.49 13.39 -16.34
N ALA A 519 -19.91 13.07 -17.56
CA ALA A 519 -21.07 13.72 -18.18
C ALA A 519 -22.36 13.59 -17.33
N LEU A 520 -22.45 12.60 -16.43
CA LEU A 520 -23.58 12.44 -15.52
C LEU A 520 -23.52 13.40 -14.32
N THR A 521 -22.34 13.65 -13.75
CA THR A 521 -22.17 14.49 -12.56
C THR A 521 -22.42 15.97 -12.83
N ASN A 522 -22.37 16.40 -14.10
CA ASN A 522 -22.80 17.74 -14.51
C ASN A 522 -24.33 17.88 -14.72
N THR A 523 -25.12 16.91 -14.26
CA THR A 523 -26.58 16.94 -14.29
C THR A 523 -27.17 16.90 -12.88
N LYS A 524 -28.50 17.03 -12.75
CA LYS A 524 -29.21 16.89 -11.46
C LYS A 524 -29.54 15.44 -11.08
N CYS A 525 -28.93 14.46 -11.76
CA CYS A 525 -29.22 13.04 -11.54
C CYS A 525 -28.88 12.59 -10.11
N LEU A 526 -27.68 12.92 -9.64
CA LEU A 526 -27.14 12.44 -8.38
C LEU A 526 -27.35 13.49 -7.27
N PRO A 527 -27.87 13.10 -6.09
CA PRO A 527 -28.08 14.02 -4.98
C PRO A 527 -26.75 14.40 -4.30
N ASN A 528 -26.43 15.70 -4.29
CA ASN A 528 -25.18 16.27 -3.78
C ASN A 528 -24.98 16.16 -2.26
N ASN A 529 -26.02 15.83 -1.49
CA ASN A 529 -25.92 15.59 -0.05
C ASN A 529 -25.39 14.21 0.31
N GLN A 530 -25.36 13.30 -0.67
CA GLN A 530 -25.01 11.89 -0.49
C GLN A 530 -23.81 11.50 -1.35
N PHE A 531 -23.72 12.05 -2.56
CA PHE A 531 -22.63 11.79 -3.49
C PHE A 531 -21.48 12.80 -3.33
N VAL A 532 -20.26 12.30 -3.44
CA VAL A 532 -19.01 13.07 -3.55
C VAL A 532 -18.45 12.82 -4.94
N VAL A 533 -17.92 13.86 -5.57
CA VAL A 533 -17.34 13.74 -6.92
C VAL A 533 -15.82 13.77 -6.81
N GLN A 534 -15.17 12.72 -7.29
CA GLN A 534 -13.72 12.69 -7.48
C GLN A 534 -13.38 13.24 -8.87
N VAL A 535 -12.75 14.41 -8.90
CA VAL A 535 -12.56 15.18 -10.13
C VAL A 535 -11.19 14.90 -10.73
N TRP A 536 -11.19 14.18 -11.85
CA TRP A 536 -9.99 13.75 -12.53
C TRP A 536 -9.63 14.60 -13.76
N GLY A 537 -10.57 15.43 -14.23
CA GLY A 537 -10.36 16.34 -15.35
C GLY A 537 -9.20 17.33 -15.12
N GLY A 538 -8.84 18.06 -16.18
CA GLY A 538 -7.74 19.04 -16.12
C GLY A 538 -8.01 20.16 -15.12
N SER A 539 -6.95 20.64 -14.45
CA SER A 539 -7.08 21.64 -13.37
C SER A 539 -7.65 22.99 -13.76
N THR A 540 -7.66 23.32 -15.05
CA THR A 540 -8.20 24.57 -15.60
C THR A 540 -9.59 24.41 -16.20
N TRP A 541 -10.15 23.20 -16.18
CA TRP A 541 -11.46 22.93 -16.78
C TRP A 541 -12.58 23.57 -15.97
N GLN A 542 -13.62 24.02 -16.67
CA GLN A 542 -14.78 24.69 -16.08
C GLN A 542 -15.58 23.76 -15.14
N GLU A 543 -15.53 22.45 -15.41
CA GLU A 543 -16.15 21.40 -14.59
C GLU A 543 -15.86 21.55 -13.08
N ASN A 544 -14.63 21.96 -12.74
CA ASN A 544 -14.22 22.16 -11.35
C ASN A 544 -15.11 23.16 -10.60
N TYR A 545 -15.53 24.24 -11.27
CA TYR A 545 -16.42 25.25 -10.68
C TYR A 545 -17.87 24.78 -10.73
N ASP A 546 -18.29 24.16 -11.84
CA ASP A 546 -19.66 23.72 -12.05
C ASP A 546 -20.08 22.68 -11.00
N LEU A 547 -19.21 21.73 -10.66
CA LEU A 547 -19.47 20.73 -9.63
C LEU A 547 -19.61 21.34 -8.23
N LEU A 548 -18.78 22.34 -7.89
CA LEU A 548 -18.89 23.08 -6.62
C LEU A 548 -20.19 23.89 -6.56
N ASP A 549 -20.60 24.49 -7.69
CA ASP A 549 -21.83 25.28 -7.80
C ASP A 549 -23.08 24.43 -7.78
N ASN A 550 -23.00 23.20 -8.31
CA ASN A 550 -24.00 22.16 -8.14
C ASN A 550 -24.07 21.61 -6.72
N GLY A 551 -23.19 22.06 -5.81
CA GLY A 551 -23.26 21.77 -4.38
C GLY A 551 -22.59 20.47 -3.94
N PHE A 552 -21.83 19.81 -4.82
CA PHE A 552 -21.12 18.58 -4.47
C PHE A 552 -19.95 18.86 -3.52
N ASN A 553 -19.64 17.89 -2.67
CA ASN A 553 -18.31 17.79 -2.08
C ASN A 553 -17.36 17.17 -3.11
N ILE A 554 -16.10 17.59 -3.10
CA ILE A 554 -15.12 17.21 -4.13
C ILE A 554 -13.84 16.65 -3.51
N ILE A 555 -13.30 15.62 -4.17
CA ILE A 555 -11.92 15.13 -4.02
C ILE A 555 -11.19 15.45 -5.33
N PHE A 556 -10.08 16.17 -5.28
CA PHE A 556 -9.32 16.49 -6.50
C PHE A 556 -8.32 15.38 -6.86
N SER A 557 -8.28 15.02 -8.14
CA SER A 557 -7.35 14.05 -8.74
C SER A 557 -6.92 14.49 -10.15
N HIS A 558 -6.74 15.79 -10.37
CA HIS A 558 -6.53 16.34 -11.71
C HIS A 558 -5.40 15.64 -12.49
N VAL A 559 -5.71 15.19 -13.70
CA VAL A 559 -4.83 14.44 -14.61
C VAL A 559 -3.53 15.19 -14.96
N ASP A 560 -3.55 16.53 -14.94
CA ASP A 560 -2.39 17.37 -15.24
C ASP A 560 -1.39 17.53 -14.08
N ALA A 561 -1.70 16.94 -12.92
CA ALA A 561 -0.85 17.02 -11.73
C ALA A 561 -0.68 15.70 -10.96
N TRP A 562 -1.77 14.98 -10.71
CA TRP A 562 -1.80 13.89 -9.72
C TRP A 562 -2.06 12.50 -10.30
N TYR A 563 -2.07 12.37 -11.63
CA TYR A 563 -1.98 11.08 -12.32
C TYR A 563 -0.51 10.68 -12.47
N LEU A 564 -0.11 9.62 -11.79
CA LEU A 564 1.30 9.24 -11.68
C LEU A 564 1.74 8.22 -12.75
N ASP A 565 0.80 7.65 -13.49
CA ASP A 565 0.96 6.79 -14.66
C ASP A 565 1.37 7.57 -15.93
N CYS A 566 1.21 8.90 -15.95
CA CYS A 566 1.54 9.71 -17.12
C CYS A 566 3.03 9.74 -17.47
N GLY A 567 3.34 9.78 -18.77
CA GLY A 567 4.66 10.15 -19.30
C GLY A 567 5.57 9.03 -19.78
N PHE A 568 5.07 7.80 -19.95
CA PHE A 568 5.88 6.63 -20.32
C PHE A 568 5.70 6.14 -21.77
N GLY A 569 5.15 6.99 -22.63
CA GLY A 569 4.86 6.66 -24.02
C GLY A 569 3.43 6.17 -24.23
N SER A 570 3.18 5.59 -25.40
CA SER A 570 1.86 5.02 -25.72
C SER A 570 1.93 3.50 -25.65
N TRP A 571 0.99 2.88 -24.95
CA TRP A 571 0.76 1.44 -25.00
C TRP A 571 -0.25 1.04 -26.10
N ARG A 572 -1.05 2.00 -26.60
CA ARG A 572 -1.98 1.82 -27.71
C ARG A 572 -1.33 2.22 -29.04
N ALA A 573 -1.71 1.53 -30.12
CA ALA A 573 -1.24 1.85 -31.48
C ALA A 573 -1.77 3.20 -31.99
N THR A 574 -2.94 3.62 -31.51
CA THR A 574 -3.62 4.89 -31.81
C THR A 574 -4.37 5.33 -30.56
N GLY A 575 -4.37 6.62 -30.18
CA GLY A 575 -5.26 7.11 -29.11
C GLY A 575 -4.85 8.43 -28.45
N GLU A 576 -5.87 9.19 -28.04
CA GLU A 576 -5.79 10.52 -27.40
C GLU A 576 -5.64 10.48 -25.87
N ALA A 577 -5.71 9.31 -25.23
CA ALA A 577 -5.60 9.18 -23.77
C ALA A 577 -4.15 8.89 -23.31
N ALA A 578 -3.18 9.54 -23.94
CA ALA A 578 -1.82 9.66 -23.41
C ALA A 578 -1.74 10.94 -22.57
N CYS A 579 -1.70 10.85 -21.24
CA CYS A 579 -1.66 12.02 -20.37
C CYS A 579 -0.24 12.61 -20.19
N SER A 580 0.66 12.38 -21.15
CA SER A 580 2.03 12.91 -21.13
C SER A 580 2.05 14.46 -20.99
N PRO A 581 3.10 15.06 -20.39
CA PRO A 581 4.38 14.47 -19.95
C PRO A 581 4.34 13.80 -18.56
N TYR A 582 5.48 13.27 -18.11
CA TYR A 582 5.66 12.74 -16.75
C TYR A 582 5.34 13.80 -15.68
N ARG A 583 4.54 13.43 -14.67
CA ARG A 583 4.29 14.29 -13.51
C ARG A 583 5.45 14.18 -12.54
N THR A 584 6.31 15.19 -12.51
CA THR A 584 7.42 15.24 -11.54
C THR A 584 6.90 15.54 -10.14
N TRP A 585 7.68 15.22 -9.10
CA TRP A 585 7.31 15.55 -7.72
C TRP A 585 7.10 17.07 -7.51
N GLN A 586 7.82 17.93 -8.26
CA GLN A 586 7.60 19.38 -8.19
C GLN A 586 6.24 19.78 -8.76
N ASN A 587 5.83 19.19 -9.88
CA ASN A 587 4.51 19.43 -10.46
C ASN A 587 3.41 18.98 -9.49
N VAL A 588 3.57 17.80 -8.86
CA VAL A 588 2.67 17.32 -7.80
C VAL A 588 2.61 18.27 -6.62
N TYR A 589 3.77 18.74 -6.12
CA TYR A 589 3.88 19.62 -4.94
C TYR A 589 3.31 21.03 -5.17
N LYS A 590 3.53 21.60 -6.36
CA LYS A 590 3.06 22.94 -6.75
C LYS A 590 1.55 22.99 -6.98
N HIS A 591 0.92 21.84 -7.22
CA HIS A 591 -0.50 21.80 -7.53
C HIS A 591 -1.36 22.13 -6.30
N ARG A 592 -2.02 23.29 -6.36
CA ARG A 592 -2.86 23.86 -5.29
C ARG A 592 -4.17 24.34 -5.89
N PRO A 593 -5.04 23.44 -6.39
CA PRO A 593 -6.22 23.82 -7.17
C PRO A 593 -7.12 24.78 -6.40
N TRP A 594 -7.31 24.54 -5.12
CA TRP A 594 -8.12 25.36 -4.23
C TRP A 594 -7.65 26.82 -4.05
N GLU A 595 -6.34 27.08 -4.13
CA GLU A 595 -5.80 28.45 -4.06
C GLU A 595 -5.86 29.10 -5.45
N ARG A 596 -5.47 28.37 -6.51
CA ARG A 596 -5.48 28.87 -7.90
C ARG A 596 -6.88 29.23 -8.39
N MET A 597 -7.89 28.49 -7.95
CA MET A 597 -9.30 28.76 -8.29
C MET A 597 -9.89 29.92 -7.48
N HIS A 598 -9.16 30.48 -6.50
CA HIS A 598 -9.63 31.54 -5.60
C HIS A 598 -10.99 31.23 -4.96
N LEU A 599 -11.14 30.01 -4.43
CA LEU A 599 -12.40 29.54 -3.88
C LEU A 599 -12.84 30.38 -2.67
N ASP A 600 -14.10 30.79 -2.66
CA ASP A 600 -14.72 31.39 -1.47
C ASP A 600 -14.84 30.38 -0.32
N LYS A 601 -15.18 30.85 0.89
CA LYS A 601 -15.28 30.00 2.09
C LYS A 601 -16.26 28.83 1.92
N ARG A 602 -17.35 29.01 1.17
CA ARG A 602 -18.36 27.96 0.93
C ARG A 602 -17.77 26.87 0.05
N ARG A 603 -17.26 27.23 -1.12
CA ARG A 603 -16.63 26.30 -2.07
C ARG A 603 -15.42 25.62 -1.46
N ARG A 604 -14.61 26.34 -0.68
CA ARG A 604 -13.45 25.79 0.04
C ARG A 604 -13.85 24.69 1.02
N SER A 605 -15.00 24.82 1.69
CA SER A 605 -15.50 23.80 2.64
C SER A 605 -16.01 22.52 1.97
N GLN A 606 -16.35 22.59 0.68
CA GLN A 606 -16.75 21.43 -0.13
C GLN A 606 -15.55 20.59 -0.60
N VAL A 607 -14.34 21.16 -0.59
CA VAL A 607 -13.10 20.44 -0.93
C VAL A 607 -12.69 19.57 0.24
N LEU A 608 -12.89 18.25 0.12
CA LEU A 608 -12.55 17.29 1.17
C LEU A 608 -11.03 17.06 1.26
N GLY A 609 -10.35 17.19 0.11
CA GLY A 609 -8.92 17.03 -0.04
C GLY A 609 -8.56 16.59 -1.46
N GLY A 610 -7.62 15.65 -1.58
CA GLY A 610 -7.13 15.19 -2.87
C GLY A 610 -6.54 13.79 -2.84
N GLU A 611 -6.30 13.26 -4.04
CA GLU A 611 -5.82 11.90 -4.25
C GLU A 611 -4.91 11.82 -5.48
N ALA A 612 -3.74 11.19 -5.30
CA ALA A 612 -2.91 10.74 -6.41
C ALA A 612 -3.48 9.45 -6.96
N CYS A 613 -3.51 9.31 -8.28
CA CYS A 613 -3.97 8.11 -8.97
C CYS A 613 -2.78 7.39 -9.59
N MET A 614 -2.72 6.08 -9.35
CA MET A 614 -1.82 5.16 -10.04
C MET A 614 -2.67 4.17 -10.84
N TRP A 615 -3.05 4.57 -12.05
CA TRP A 615 -3.53 3.65 -13.07
C TRP A 615 -2.39 2.74 -13.53
N THR A 616 -2.71 1.52 -13.98
CA THR A 616 -1.69 0.48 -14.14
C THR A 616 -1.64 -0.16 -15.51
N GLU A 617 -2.13 0.48 -16.57
CA GLU A 617 -1.99 -0.01 -17.95
C GLU A 617 -0.52 -0.24 -18.34
N GLN A 618 0.40 0.53 -17.76
CA GLN A 618 1.85 0.44 -18.00
C GLN A 618 2.68 0.33 -16.71
N VAL A 619 2.08 -0.15 -15.61
CA VAL A 619 2.76 -0.30 -14.33
C VAL A 619 2.51 -1.69 -13.78
N ASP A 620 3.58 -2.45 -13.56
CA ASP A 620 3.56 -3.73 -12.84
C ASP A 620 4.20 -3.60 -11.45
N GLU A 621 4.21 -4.70 -10.69
CA GLU A 621 4.77 -4.74 -9.34
C GLU A 621 6.24 -4.28 -9.26
N ASN A 622 7.03 -4.49 -10.31
CA ASN A 622 8.45 -4.14 -10.32
C ASN A 622 8.69 -2.63 -10.36
N GLN A 623 7.71 -1.89 -10.85
CA GLN A 623 7.80 -0.45 -11.07
C GLN A 623 7.05 0.33 -9.98
N LEU A 624 6.07 -0.29 -9.32
CA LEU A 624 5.17 0.36 -8.36
C LEU A 624 5.86 1.37 -7.43
N ASP A 625 6.89 0.91 -6.69
CA ASP A 625 7.58 1.75 -5.72
C ASP A 625 8.22 3.00 -6.33
N ASN A 626 8.86 2.86 -7.49
CA ASN A 626 9.57 3.96 -8.14
C ASN A 626 8.61 4.90 -8.87
N ARG A 627 7.42 4.42 -9.24
CA ARG A 627 6.34 5.24 -9.79
C ARG A 627 5.69 6.05 -8.67
N LEU A 628 5.44 5.46 -7.50
CA LEU A 628 4.77 6.17 -6.42
C LEU A 628 5.71 7.14 -5.68
N TRP A 629 6.89 6.68 -5.28
CA TRP A 629 7.69 7.37 -4.28
C TRP A 629 8.93 8.01 -4.89
N PRO A 630 9.18 9.31 -4.64
CA PRO A 630 8.57 10.16 -3.60
C PRO A 630 7.47 11.11 -4.10
N ARG A 631 6.93 10.96 -5.31
CA ARG A 631 5.87 11.86 -5.83
C ARG A 631 4.63 11.88 -4.95
N VAL A 632 4.21 10.74 -4.43
CA VAL A 632 3.10 10.65 -3.46
C VAL A 632 3.42 11.39 -2.15
N ALA A 633 4.69 11.46 -1.73
CA ALA A 633 5.08 12.24 -0.57
C ALA A 633 4.90 13.74 -0.81
N ALA A 634 5.16 14.23 -2.03
CA ALA A 634 4.88 15.61 -2.43
C ALA A 634 3.39 15.97 -2.27
N LEU A 635 2.48 15.10 -2.71
CA LEU A 635 1.04 15.26 -2.46
C LEU A 635 0.74 15.31 -0.96
N ALA A 636 1.31 14.38 -0.20
CA ALA A 636 1.01 14.22 1.22
C ALA A 636 1.31 15.49 2.03
N GLU A 637 2.43 16.18 1.77
CA GLU A 637 2.71 17.46 2.42
C GLU A 637 1.75 18.57 1.96
N ARG A 638 1.35 18.55 0.69
CA ARG A 638 0.39 19.55 0.21
C ARG A 638 -0.99 19.39 0.84
N LEU A 639 -1.39 18.17 1.17
CA LEU A 639 -2.66 17.89 1.84
C LEU A 639 -2.59 17.91 3.38
N TRP A 640 -1.40 17.70 3.96
CA TRP A 640 -1.18 17.79 5.40
C TRP A 640 -0.88 19.22 5.83
N SER A 641 0.15 19.82 5.24
CA SER A 641 0.73 21.08 5.70
C SER A 641 0.17 22.27 4.94
N ASP A 642 0.02 22.12 3.62
CA ASP A 642 -0.32 23.18 2.67
C ASP A 642 0.38 24.53 2.99
N PRO A 643 1.73 24.55 3.09
CA PRO A 643 2.44 25.75 3.49
C PRO A 643 2.08 26.92 2.57
N ASN A 644 1.88 28.09 3.16
CA ASN A 644 1.52 29.28 2.41
C ASN A 644 2.77 29.87 1.76
N ASP A 645 3.04 29.42 0.53
CA ASP A 645 4.13 29.95 -0.29
C ASP A 645 3.65 31.29 -0.89
N GLU A 646 3.76 32.40 -0.16
CA GLU A 646 3.19 33.73 -0.51
C GLU A 646 3.70 34.34 -1.83
N HIS A 647 4.63 33.70 -2.53
CA HIS A 647 5.39 34.38 -3.58
C HIS A 647 5.41 33.74 -4.96
N ASP A 648 5.06 32.46 -5.13
CA ASP A 648 4.89 31.88 -6.48
C ASP A 648 4.27 30.48 -6.40
N PHE A 649 3.14 30.24 -7.09
CA PHE A 649 2.57 28.89 -7.22
C PHE A 649 3.46 27.97 -8.07
N ASP A 650 4.43 28.53 -8.79
CA ASP A 650 5.26 27.82 -9.76
C ASP A 650 6.68 27.55 -9.26
N VAL A 651 7.02 27.91 -8.02
CA VAL A 651 8.33 27.63 -7.41
C VAL A 651 8.18 26.68 -6.23
N VAL A 652 9.06 25.68 -6.15
CA VAL A 652 9.21 24.85 -4.94
C VAL A 652 10.27 25.51 -4.06
N PRO A 653 9.97 25.83 -2.79
CA PRO A 653 10.96 26.41 -1.90
C PRO A 653 12.19 25.49 -1.70
N PRO A 654 13.42 26.04 -1.60
CA PRO A 654 14.66 25.24 -1.51
C PRO A 654 14.69 24.24 -0.34
N GLU A 655 14.09 24.58 0.80
CA GLU A 655 14.04 23.71 1.97
C GLU A 655 13.20 22.44 1.73
N VAL A 656 12.21 22.49 0.83
CA VAL A 656 11.39 21.33 0.45
C VAL A 656 12.27 20.29 -0.24
N PHE A 657 13.19 20.69 -1.13
CA PHE A 657 14.11 19.76 -1.81
C PHE A 657 14.97 18.99 -0.81
N ARG A 658 15.45 19.66 0.24
CA ARG A 658 16.23 19.04 1.31
C ARG A 658 15.38 18.03 2.08
N ARG A 659 14.19 18.43 2.53
CA ARG A 659 13.30 17.57 3.33
C ARG A 659 12.80 16.35 2.56
N ILE A 660 12.33 16.53 1.33
CA ILE A 660 11.84 15.40 0.51
C ILE A 660 12.96 14.43 0.15
N SER A 661 14.20 14.91 -0.04
CA SER A 661 15.35 14.05 -0.26
C SER A 661 15.67 13.17 0.94
N LEU A 662 15.61 13.73 2.15
CA LEU A 662 15.80 12.99 3.40
C LEU A 662 14.67 11.99 3.64
N PHE A 663 13.42 12.38 3.38
CA PHE A 663 12.28 11.46 3.48
C PHE A 663 12.36 10.33 2.44
N ARG A 664 12.78 10.62 1.21
CA ARG A 664 13.04 9.59 0.19
C ARG A 664 14.10 8.59 0.67
N ASN A 665 15.19 9.07 1.29
CA ASN A 665 16.21 8.17 1.84
C ASN A 665 15.66 7.32 2.98
N ARG A 666 14.81 7.87 3.83
CA ARG A 666 14.10 7.10 4.86
C ARG A 666 13.27 5.96 4.25
N LEU A 667 12.51 6.23 3.19
CA LEU A 667 11.74 5.19 2.50
C LEU A 667 12.67 4.08 1.95
N VAL A 668 13.82 4.45 1.39
CA VAL A 668 14.83 3.49 0.91
C VAL A 668 15.43 2.65 2.04
N GLU A 669 15.72 3.25 3.20
CA GLU A 669 16.14 2.50 4.41
C GLU A 669 15.10 1.48 4.85
N LEU A 670 13.82 1.81 4.64
CA LEU A 670 12.68 0.94 4.96
C LEU A 670 12.34 -0.05 3.83
N GLY A 671 13.16 -0.14 2.78
CA GLY A 671 13.04 -1.15 1.72
C GLY A 671 12.15 -0.74 0.53
N VAL A 672 11.72 0.52 0.46
CA VAL A 672 10.96 1.04 -0.68
C VAL A 672 11.93 1.41 -1.80
N LYS A 673 11.69 0.91 -3.02
CA LYS A 673 12.50 1.23 -4.20
C LYS A 673 12.14 2.60 -4.79
N ALA A 674 12.20 3.66 -3.97
CA ALA A 674 11.83 5.01 -4.36
C ALA A 674 12.76 5.58 -5.45
N GLU A 675 12.19 6.29 -6.43
CA GLU A 675 12.95 6.92 -7.51
C GLU A 675 13.99 7.92 -6.98
N ALA A 676 15.02 8.17 -7.80
CA ALA A 676 15.99 9.20 -7.51
C ALA A 676 15.44 10.57 -7.95
N LEU A 677 15.49 11.55 -7.04
CA LEU A 677 15.01 12.92 -7.30
C LEU A 677 15.95 13.75 -8.17
N PHE A 678 17.25 13.60 -7.94
CA PHE A 678 18.34 14.37 -8.55
C PHE A 678 19.69 13.66 -8.27
N PRO A 679 20.82 14.09 -8.86
CA PRO A 679 22.11 13.45 -8.61
C PRO A 679 22.44 13.33 -7.13
N LYS A 680 23.03 12.19 -6.71
CA LYS A 680 23.45 11.96 -5.32
C LYS A 680 24.34 13.07 -4.77
N TYR A 681 25.14 13.70 -5.63
CA TYR A 681 25.92 14.89 -5.29
C TYR A 681 25.03 16.01 -4.71
N CYS A 682 23.90 16.33 -5.33
CA CYS A 682 23.01 17.38 -4.89
C CYS A 682 22.35 17.08 -3.54
N ALA A 683 22.01 15.81 -3.30
CA ALA A 683 21.52 15.37 -1.98
C ALA A 683 22.57 15.61 -0.89
N GLN A 684 23.82 15.30 -1.20
CA GLN A 684 24.96 15.43 -0.28
C GLN A 684 25.53 16.85 -0.18
N ASN A 685 25.09 17.80 -1.01
CA ASN A 685 25.56 19.18 -1.04
C ASN A 685 24.34 20.11 -1.18
N PRO A 686 23.48 20.17 -0.14
CA PRO A 686 22.20 20.88 -0.20
C PRO A 686 22.41 22.37 -0.51
N GLY A 687 21.68 22.86 -1.51
CA GLY A 687 21.73 24.26 -1.98
C GLY A 687 22.74 24.54 -3.09
N GLU A 688 23.53 23.56 -3.55
CA GLU A 688 24.48 23.74 -4.66
C GLU A 688 23.87 23.46 -6.05
N CYS A 689 22.66 22.90 -6.10
CA CYS A 689 22.00 22.46 -7.35
C CYS A 689 20.62 23.08 -7.59
N ILE A 690 20.21 24.03 -6.76
CA ILE A 690 18.85 24.59 -6.73
C ILE A 690 18.93 26.09 -6.95
#